data_AF-A0A9D1URY3-F1
#
_entry.id   AF-A0A9D1URY3-F1
#
_cell.length_a   1.000
_cell.length_b   1.000
_cell.length_c   1.000
_cell.angle_alpha   90.00
_cell.angle_beta   90.00
_cell.angle_gamma   90.00
#
_symmetry.space_group_name_H-M   'P 1'
#
loop_
_entity.id
_entity.type
_entity.pdbx_description
1 polymer ?
#
loop_
_entity_poly.entity_id
_entity_poly.type
_entity_poly.pdbx_seq_one_letter_code
_entity_poly.pdbx_strand_id
1 'polypeptide(L)'
;MLVLTVDTTTSYVVAGLVRFLGGDATAQPVAQVIHDEPRGHMELLTPSIMSCLGECGLAPADVDAVVVGEGPGPFTGLRVGMATAAAFGEALGIPVHGVTSLEAAAYGAAVGASAGDVIAVITDARRREWYYTAYEVRADGALEPLLEPAVAAPADVVAALEEIQPAGGLTVLAAKSVAGPVREAVEPREGWELRSDDAWPQPVGLATAAARKAGGSDKLTASSAPLKAQYLRRPDAVEPKRKPASSAVDFSSVTDAPETGEVRVVRLGVDAAPRLTEIEAELFAGDSPWPLQGFVWELSRDNTIYVGLETAGGELVGYAGIAKNGADDDPEWEIHTVGITPAHQGKGWSKKLIEPLIAEVDSVGGPVFLEVRTDNAPAIGLYESYGFEITGTRKGYYQPSGADAHTMMRPAHEVAEGTVIVGVETSCDETGVGVVQLRADGSVVTIANEVASSMDQHARFGGVVPEIASRAHLESMVPTMGAARARMRRALAGRDKPDAVAATVGPGLAGALLVGAAAAKAYAAAWEVPFYGVNHLGGHVAVEALDTGSAEGMENAIALLVSGGHTQILHVQGLGKPMEEIGSTLDDAAGEAYDKVARLLGLSYPGGPVIDRLAAKGNPKAIAFPRGMMRQQDSRYDFSFSGLKTAVARYVEQAERDNTTVAVEDICASFQEAVVDVLTAKALRACEDYGAGVLLLGGGVSANKRLRELAAQRCAAAGVELRIPPAPLCTDNGVMIAALAAQLIHSGASPSGLAAATDPSLEVDIPVVAPE
;
A
#
# COMPACT_ATOMS: atom_id res chain seq x y z
N MET A 1 -26.40 22.44 6.94
CA MET A 1 -25.18 21.64 6.73
C MET A 1 -25.01 20.69 7.89
N LEU A 2 -24.71 19.43 7.62
CA LEU A 2 -24.44 18.36 8.57
C LEU A 2 -22.97 17.94 8.47
N VAL A 3 -22.29 17.89 9.61
CA VAL A 3 -20.86 17.60 9.69
C VAL A 3 -20.65 16.38 10.58
N LEU A 4 -19.88 15.42 10.10
CA LEU A 4 -19.36 14.31 10.90
C LEU A 4 -18.10 14.78 11.63
N THR A 5 -18.05 14.62 12.94
CA THR A 5 -16.90 14.99 13.77
C THR A 5 -16.34 13.76 14.45
N VAL A 6 -15.03 13.56 14.36
CA VAL A 6 -14.35 12.42 14.99
C VAL A 6 -13.06 12.83 15.71
N ASP A 7 -12.77 12.20 16.85
CA ASP A 7 -11.49 12.34 17.54
C ASP A 7 -11.15 11.05 18.27
N THR A 8 -9.88 10.66 18.19
CA THR A 8 -9.30 9.48 18.86
C THR A 8 -7.92 9.80 19.43
N THR A 9 -7.61 11.07 19.66
CA THR A 9 -6.28 11.53 20.10
C THR A 9 -6.18 11.61 21.62
N THR A 10 -7.25 11.29 22.34
CA THR A 10 -7.30 11.25 23.81
C THR A 10 -7.60 9.83 24.29
N SER A 11 -7.99 9.65 25.57
CA SER A 11 -8.53 8.36 26.02
C SER A 11 -9.91 8.06 25.44
N TYR A 12 -10.55 9.08 24.85
CA TYR A 12 -11.88 8.96 24.29
C TYR A 12 -11.86 8.60 22.81
N VAL A 13 -12.81 7.75 22.42
CA VAL A 13 -13.23 7.55 21.03
C VAL A 13 -14.50 8.37 20.83
N VAL A 14 -14.42 9.40 20.00
CA VAL A 14 -15.49 10.37 19.76
C VAL A 14 -15.98 10.23 18.34
N ALA A 15 -17.28 9.99 18.17
CA ALA A 15 -18.01 10.19 16.92
C ALA A 15 -19.24 11.05 17.20
N GLY A 16 -19.52 12.01 16.32
CA GLY A 16 -20.69 12.86 16.47
C GLY A 16 -21.15 13.48 15.15
N LEU A 17 -22.43 13.78 15.10
CA LEU A 17 -23.06 14.53 14.00
C LEU A 17 -23.43 15.91 14.53
N VAL A 18 -22.99 16.95 13.82
CA VAL A 18 -23.21 18.35 14.19
C VAL A 18 -23.90 19.07 13.05
N ARG A 19 -24.97 19.82 13.36
CA ARG A 19 -25.72 20.61 12.38
C ARG A 19 -25.43 22.09 12.57
N PHE A 20 -25.17 22.77 11.46
CA PHE A 20 -25.16 24.24 11.39
C PHE A 20 -26.51 24.72 10.83
N LEU A 21 -27.15 25.65 11.54
CA LEU A 21 -28.42 26.27 11.16
C LEU A 21 -28.19 27.63 10.50
N GLY A 22 -28.69 27.80 9.27
CA GLY A 22 -28.92 29.08 8.57
C GLY A 22 -27.86 30.18 8.74
N GLY A 23 -26.76 30.14 7.99
CA GLY A 23 -25.80 31.26 7.84
C GLY A 23 -25.00 31.67 9.09
N ASP A 24 -25.40 31.20 10.27
CA ASP A 24 -24.78 31.54 11.56
C ASP A 24 -23.84 30.43 12.04
N ALA A 25 -22.83 30.85 12.82
CA ALA A 25 -21.78 30.02 13.42
C ALA A 25 -22.26 29.05 14.52
N THR A 26 -23.57 28.83 14.66
CA THR A 26 -24.13 28.06 15.77
C THR A 26 -24.17 26.57 15.43
N ALA A 27 -23.21 25.82 15.96
CA ALA A 27 -23.14 24.37 15.89
C ALA A 27 -24.06 23.72 16.94
N GLN A 28 -24.91 22.79 16.51
CA GLN A 28 -25.78 22.00 17.41
C GLN A 28 -25.49 20.50 17.27
N PRO A 29 -25.32 19.76 18.37
CA PRO A 29 -25.17 18.31 18.31
C PRO A 29 -26.49 17.68 17.88
N VAL A 30 -26.43 16.73 16.95
CA VAL A 30 -27.58 15.95 16.45
C VAL A 30 -27.56 14.57 17.09
N ALA A 31 -26.42 13.89 17.05
CA ALA A 31 -26.15 12.62 17.72
C ALA A 31 -24.68 12.55 18.09
N GLN A 32 -24.34 11.76 19.10
CA GLN A 32 -22.96 11.50 19.50
C GLN A 32 -22.84 10.17 20.22
N VAL A 33 -21.73 9.47 19.96
CA VAL A 33 -21.33 8.26 20.66
C VAL A 33 -19.90 8.47 21.15
N ILE A 34 -19.70 8.29 22.45
CA ILE A 34 -18.45 8.58 23.14
C ILE A 34 -18.08 7.41 24.04
N HIS A 35 -16.87 6.89 23.88
CA HIS A 35 -16.33 5.81 24.71
C HIS A 35 -15.06 6.26 25.42
N ASP A 36 -14.97 6.06 26.74
CA ASP A 36 -13.70 6.18 27.50
C ASP A 36 -12.94 4.85 27.40
N GLU A 37 -12.43 4.54 26.21
CA GLU A 37 -11.73 3.30 25.92
C GLU A 37 -10.47 3.60 25.07
N PRO A 38 -9.31 3.86 25.71
CA PRO A 38 -8.12 4.37 25.02
C PRO A 38 -7.53 3.40 23.99
N ARG A 39 -7.93 2.13 24.03
CA ARG A 39 -7.47 1.08 23.11
C ARG A 39 -8.52 0.61 22.12
N GLY A 40 -9.78 1.04 22.27
CA GLY A 40 -10.89 0.57 21.45
C GLY A 40 -11.14 1.37 20.18
N HIS A 41 -10.23 2.29 19.81
CA HIS A 41 -10.42 3.15 18.64
C HIS A 41 -10.56 2.38 17.33
N MET A 42 -10.02 1.15 17.23
CA MET A 42 -10.13 0.32 16.03
C MET A 42 -11.51 -0.35 15.93
N GLU A 43 -12.02 -0.86 17.04
CA GLU A 43 -13.26 -1.62 17.13
C GLU A 43 -14.49 -0.70 17.26
N LEU A 44 -14.32 0.48 17.86
CA LEU A 44 -15.45 1.34 18.25
C LEU A 44 -15.72 2.50 17.29
N LEU A 45 -14.70 3.08 16.65
CA LEU A 45 -14.88 4.36 15.93
C LEU A 45 -15.87 4.24 14.76
N THR A 46 -15.63 3.32 13.81
CA THR A 46 -16.50 3.19 12.63
C THR A 46 -17.91 2.74 13.01
N PRO A 47 -18.13 1.75 13.91
CA PRO A 47 -19.46 1.45 14.43
C PRO A 47 -20.15 2.65 15.11
N SER A 48 -19.41 3.47 15.86
CA SER A 48 -19.94 4.68 16.51
C SER A 48 -20.43 5.72 15.50
N ILE A 49 -19.71 5.90 14.38
CA ILE A 49 -20.12 6.76 13.27
C ILE A 49 -21.46 6.25 12.70
N MET A 50 -21.55 4.94 12.43
CA MET A 50 -22.77 4.34 11.88
C MET A 50 -23.95 4.38 12.86
N SER A 51 -23.70 4.23 14.16
CA SER A 51 -24.73 4.39 15.20
C SER A 51 -25.28 5.81 15.22
N CYS A 52 -24.42 6.84 15.15
CA CYS A 52 -24.85 8.23 15.11
C CYS A 52 -25.77 8.52 13.90
N LEU A 53 -25.40 8.00 12.72
CA LEU A 53 -26.20 8.12 11.50
C LEU A 53 -27.53 7.38 11.63
N GLY A 54 -27.49 6.12 12.08
CA GLY A 54 -28.67 5.26 12.23
C GLY A 54 -29.69 5.78 13.24
N GLU A 55 -29.27 6.31 14.38
CA GLU A 55 -30.14 6.94 15.39
C GLU A 55 -30.93 8.12 14.83
N CYS A 56 -30.36 8.80 13.83
CA CYS A 56 -30.99 9.93 13.15
C CYS A 56 -31.79 9.54 11.90
N GLY A 57 -31.76 8.26 11.49
CA GLY A 57 -32.32 7.81 10.22
C GLY A 57 -31.61 8.41 9.00
N LEU A 58 -30.31 8.70 9.12
CA LEU A 58 -29.47 9.29 8.08
C LEU A 58 -28.56 8.23 7.45
N ALA A 59 -28.22 8.43 6.18
CA ALA A 59 -27.22 7.66 5.46
C ALA A 59 -25.87 8.40 5.44
N PRO A 60 -24.73 7.70 5.17
CA PRO A 60 -23.44 8.36 4.98
C PRO A 60 -23.47 9.51 3.97
N ALA A 61 -24.26 9.37 2.89
CA ALA A 61 -24.41 10.37 1.84
C ALA A 61 -25.08 11.68 2.31
N ASP A 62 -25.69 11.72 3.49
CA ASP A 62 -26.30 12.94 4.06
C ASP A 62 -25.26 13.86 4.75
N VAL A 63 -24.01 13.41 4.88
CA VAL A 63 -22.91 14.17 5.51
C VAL A 63 -22.29 15.12 4.48
N ASP A 64 -22.20 16.41 4.81
CA ASP A 64 -21.67 17.45 3.90
C ASP A 64 -20.15 17.65 4.03
N ALA A 65 -19.58 17.33 5.20
CA ALA A 65 -18.15 17.43 5.49
C ALA A 65 -17.76 16.56 6.69
N VAL A 66 -16.48 16.19 6.76
CA VAL A 66 -15.88 15.48 7.91
C VAL A 66 -14.90 16.40 8.63
N VAL A 67 -14.89 16.37 9.96
CA VAL A 67 -13.93 17.08 10.82
C VAL A 67 -13.24 16.07 11.73
N VAL A 68 -11.91 16.16 11.81
CA VAL A 68 -11.10 15.25 12.61
C VAL A 68 -10.08 15.99 13.48
N GLY A 69 -9.88 15.49 14.70
CA GLY A 69 -8.76 15.89 15.53
C GLY A 69 -7.41 15.41 14.98
N GLU A 70 -6.51 16.35 14.68
CA GLU A 70 -5.16 16.09 14.15
C GLU A 70 -4.12 15.93 15.28
N GLY A 71 -4.56 15.89 16.53
CA GLY A 71 -3.73 15.82 17.72
C GLY A 71 -3.34 17.20 18.27
N PRO A 72 -2.30 17.27 19.11
CA PRO A 72 -1.42 16.17 19.52
C PRO A 72 -2.12 15.09 20.37
N GLY A 73 -1.59 13.86 20.33
CA GLY A 73 -2.10 12.72 21.09
C GLY A 73 -1.30 11.43 20.85
N PRO A 74 -1.70 10.30 21.46
CA PRO A 74 -1.08 9.00 21.21
C PRO A 74 -1.12 8.65 19.72
N PHE A 75 0.02 8.22 19.16
CA PHE A 75 0.18 8.01 17.71
C PHE A 75 -0.81 7.00 17.13
N THR A 76 -1.12 5.94 17.88
CA THR A 76 -2.05 4.89 17.44
C THR A 76 -3.46 5.45 17.20
N GLY A 77 -4.04 6.08 18.22
CA GLY A 77 -5.37 6.68 18.13
C GLY A 77 -5.44 7.78 17.08
N LEU A 78 -4.43 8.67 17.04
CA LEU A 78 -4.32 9.73 16.04
C LEU A 78 -4.42 9.20 14.61
N ARG A 79 -3.66 8.14 14.28
CA ARG A 79 -3.66 7.54 12.95
C ARG A 79 -5.00 6.93 12.57
N VAL A 80 -5.65 6.24 13.50
CA VAL A 80 -6.95 5.60 13.24
C VAL A 80 -8.02 6.64 12.96
N GLY A 81 -8.11 7.71 13.76
CA GLY A 81 -9.06 8.80 13.53
C GLY A 81 -8.83 9.49 12.18
N MET A 82 -7.58 9.84 11.88
CA MET A 82 -7.21 10.49 10.62
C MET A 82 -7.44 9.61 9.39
N ALA A 83 -7.05 8.34 9.44
CA ALA A 83 -7.26 7.38 8.35
C ALA A 83 -8.76 7.17 8.10
N THR A 84 -9.55 7.03 9.17
CA THR A 84 -11.01 6.89 9.09
C THR A 84 -11.64 8.12 8.44
N ALA A 85 -11.31 9.32 8.91
CA ALA A 85 -11.88 10.57 8.40
C ALA A 85 -11.50 10.82 6.92
N ALA A 86 -10.23 10.60 6.58
CA ALA A 86 -9.73 10.78 5.21
C ALA A 86 -10.39 9.81 4.23
N ALA A 87 -10.50 8.53 4.61
CA ALA A 87 -11.16 7.52 3.80
C ALA A 87 -12.66 7.79 3.64
N PHE A 88 -13.36 8.15 4.72
CA PHE A 88 -14.79 8.47 4.66
C PHE A 88 -15.07 9.67 3.74
N GLY A 89 -14.25 10.71 3.81
CA GLY A 89 -14.36 11.88 2.93
C GLY A 89 -14.05 11.56 1.46
N GLU A 90 -12.99 10.80 1.18
CA GLU A 90 -12.64 10.39 -0.18
C GLU A 90 -13.70 9.47 -0.79
N ALA A 91 -14.26 8.55 0.00
CA ALA A 91 -15.32 7.63 -0.42
C ALA A 91 -16.55 8.38 -0.94
N LEU A 92 -16.97 9.42 -0.21
CA LEU A 92 -18.16 10.23 -0.48
C LEU A 92 -17.88 11.45 -1.39
N GLY A 93 -16.61 11.78 -1.62
CA GLY A 93 -16.23 12.98 -2.38
C GLY A 93 -16.52 14.29 -1.62
N ILE A 94 -16.44 14.27 -0.28
CA ILE A 94 -16.71 15.44 0.58
C ILE A 94 -15.42 15.95 1.27
N PRO A 95 -15.33 17.24 1.63
CA PRO A 95 -14.15 17.79 2.28
C PRO A 95 -13.89 17.22 3.68
N VAL A 96 -12.61 17.08 4.03
CA VAL A 96 -12.17 16.64 5.36
C VAL A 96 -11.30 17.72 5.99
N HIS A 97 -11.72 18.23 7.15
CA HIS A 97 -11.06 19.33 7.85
C HIS A 97 -10.37 18.83 9.11
N GLY A 98 -9.09 19.16 9.23
CA GLY A 98 -8.31 18.87 10.42
C GLY A 98 -8.30 20.05 11.40
N VAL A 99 -8.49 19.75 12.68
CA VAL A 99 -8.40 20.71 13.79
C VAL A 99 -7.49 20.17 14.90
N THR A 100 -6.84 21.05 15.65
CA THR A 100 -6.11 20.61 16.85
C THR A 100 -7.11 20.12 17.89
N SER A 101 -6.82 18.96 18.46
CA SER A 101 -7.65 18.35 19.50
C SER A 101 -7.65 19.21 20.78
N LEU A 102 -6.56 19.95 21.05
CA LEU A 102 -6.49 20.88 22.16
C LEU A 102 -7.44 22.07 21.97
N GLU A 103 -7.50 22.63 20.75
CA GLU A 103 -8.40 23.74 20.42
C GLU A 103 -9.86 23.29 20.50
N ALA A 104 -10.16 22.10 19.98
CA ALA A 104 -11.51 21.54 20.04
C ALA A 104 -11.98 21.30 21.49
N ALA A 105 -11.07 20.86 22.38
CA ALA A 105 -11.37 20.76 23.82
C ALA A 105 -11.58 22.15 24.46
N ALA A 106 -10.79 23.15 24.07
CA ALA A 106 -10.91 24.53 24.57
C ALA A 106 -12.28 25.15 24.21
N TYR A 107 -12.77 24.98 22.98
CA TYR A 107 -14.09 25.49 22.57
C TYR A 107 -15.24 24.93 23.42
N GLY A 108 -15.12 23.69 23.93
CA GLY A 108 -16.09 23.12 24.86
C GLY A 108 -16.22 23.89 26.17
N ALA A 109 -15.11 24.45 26.68
CA ALA A 109 -15.08 25.21 27.93
C ALA A 109 -15.18 26.74 27.76
N ALA A 110 -15.01 27.24 26.53
CA ALA A 110 -15.16 28.65 26.18
C ALA A 110 -16.62 29.12 26.28
N VAL A 111 -17.59 28.20 26.36
CA VAL A 111 -19.00 28.51 26.61
C VAL A 111 -19.13 29.21 27.97
N GLY A 112 -19.43 30.51 27.95
CA GLY A 112 -19.54 31.35 29.15
C GLY A 112 -18.24 32.05 29.58
N ALA A 113 -17.15 31.92 28.82
CA ALA A 113 -15.96 32.75 28.99
C ALA A 113 -16.19 34.17 28.45
N SER A 114 -15.55 35.15 29.08
CA SER A 114 -15.58 36.56 28.68
C SER A 114 -14.43 36.88 27.73
N ALA A 115 -14.59 37.95 26.94
CA ALA A 115 -13.51 38.43 26.09
C ALA A 115 -12.29 38.84 26.95
N GLY A 116 -11.11 38.34 26.61
CA GLY A 116 -9.86 38.51 27.36
C GLY A 116 -9.57 37.43 28.40
N ASP A 117 -10.49 36.48 28.62
CA ASP A 117 -10.19 35.29 29.42
C ASP A 117 -9.18 34.40 28.70
N VAL A 118 -8.29 33.76 29.46
CA VAL A 118 -7.30 32.82 28.90
C VAL A 118 -7.64 31.39 29.29
N ILE A 119 -7.64 30.49 28.31
CA ILE A 119 -7.91 29.06 28.47
C ILE A 119 -6.65 28.27 28.09
N ALA A 120 -6.09 27.54 29.05
CA ALA A 120 -5.02 26.58 28.83
C ALA A 120 -5.58 25.15 28.80
N VAL A 121 -5.08 24.33 27.88
CA VAL A 121 -5.45 22.91 27.77
C VAL A 121 -4.22 22.05 27.96
N ILE A 122 -4.30 21.04 28.83
CA ILE A 122 -3.19 20.16 29.21
C ILE A 122 -3.62 18.69 29.08
N THR A 123 -2.83 17.88 28.38
CA THR A 123 -3.08 16.44 28.16
C THR A 123 -1.81 15.60 28.32
N ASP A 124 -1.96 14.29 28.50
CA ASP A 124 -0.86 13.33 28.66
C ASP A 124 -0.08 13.12 27.34
N ALA A 125 1.19 13.55 27.30
CA ALA A 125 2.12 13.23 26.20
C ALA A 125 2.87 11.90 26.40
N ARG A 126 2.53 11.16 27.47
CA ARG A 126 3.29 10.05 28.05
C ARG A 126 4.68 10.51 28.51
N ARG A 127 5.51 9.58 29.00
CA ARG A 127 6.90 9.85 29.42
C ARG A 127 7.05 10.94 30.48
N ARG A 128 5.99 11.20 31.26
CA ARG A 128 5.94 12.29 32.26
C ARG A 128 6.08 13.68 31.63
N GLU A 129 5.66 13.82 30.38
CA GLU A 129 5.53 15.09 29.66
C GLU A 129 4.05 15.40 29.42
N TRP A 130 3.74 16.66 29.18
CA TRP A 130 2.40 17.14 28.87
C TRP A 130 2.36 17.77 27.48
N TYR A 131 1.27 17.50 26.75
CA TYR A 131 0.86 18.34 25.63
C TYR A 131 0.12 19.55 26.17
N TYR A 132 0.41 20.74 25.67
CA TYR A 132 -0.22 21.96 26.15
C TYR A 132 -0.32 23.05 25.09
N THR A 133 -1.25 23.97 25.31
CA THR A 133 -1.46 25.21 24.55
C THR A 133 -2.26 26.19 25.42
N ALA A 134 -2.35 27.45 25.00
CA ALA A 134 -3.18 28.47 25.63
C ALA A 134 -3.80 29.39 24.59
N TYR A 135 -5.03 29.82 24.85
CA TYR A 135 -5.82 30.68 23.97
C TYR A 135 -6.40 31.86 24.74
N GLU A 136 -6.44 33.04 24.10
CA GLU A 136 -7.25 34.17 24.55
C GLU A 136 -8.62 34.12 23.87
N VAL A 137 -9.69 34.34 24.65
CA VAL A 137 -11.05 34.41 24.12
C VAL A 137 -11.29 35.79 23.52
N ARG A 138 -11.56 35.87 22.22
CA ARG A 138 -11.91 37.11 21.52
C ARG A 138 -13.36 37.52 21.79
N ALA A 139 -13.68 38.78 21.49
CA ALA A 139 -15.02 39.35 21.65
C ALA A 139 -16.11 38.62 20.85
N ASP A 140 -15.76 37.99 19.73
CA ASP A 140 -16.65 37.19 18.89
C ASP A 140 -16.69 35.70 19.30
N GLY A 141 -16.04 35.35 20.42
CA GLY A 141 -15.92 33.99 20.95
C GLY A 141 -14.88 33.11 20.24
N ALA A 142 -14.11 33.64 19.30
CA ALA A 142 -13.00 32.90 18.69
C ALA A 142 -11.83 32.75 19.67
N LEU A 143 -11.09 31.64 19.56
CA LEU A 143 -9.89 31.39 20.34
C LEU A 143 -8.66 31.87 19.57
N GLU A 144 -7.95 32.86 20.11
CA GLU A 144 -6.67 33.34 19.58
C GLU A 144 -5.51 32.60 20.25
N PRO A 145 -4.64 31.90 19.51
CA PRO A 145 -3.54 31.17 20.12
C PRO A 145 -2.51 32.13 20.73
N LEU A 146 -2.26 31.96 22.03
CA LEU A 146 -1.15 32.61 22.74
C LEU A 146 0.10 31.72 22.75
N LEU A 147 -0.10 30.41 22.75
CA LEU A 147 0.95 29.40 22.65
C LEU A 147 0.58 28.38 21.57
N GLU A 148 1.52 28.11 20.67
CA GLU A 148 1.40 26.98 19.76
C GLU A 148 1.37 25.65 20.54
N PRO A 149 0.64 24.62 20.06
CA PRO A 149 0.68 23.30 20.65
C PRO A 149 2.12 22.79 20.82
N ALA A 150 2.48 22.43 22.05
CA ALA A 150 3.83 22.01 22.41
C ALA A 150 3.83 20.80 23.35
N VAL A 151 5.01 20.19 23.51
CA VAL A 151 5.27 19.11 24.48
C VAL A 151 6.42 19.52 25.39
N ALA A 152 6.23 19.41 26.70
CA ALA A 152 7.28 19.70 27.66
C ALA A 152 7.07 18.97 29.00
N ALA A 153 8.07 19.00 29.88
CA ALA A 153 7.92 18.52 31.24
C ALA A 153 6.95 19.44 32.04
N PRO A 154 6.25 18.93 33.06
CA PRO A 154 5.27 19.70 33.83
C PRO A 154 5.76 21.06 34.33
N ALA A 155 7.01 21.14 34.82
CA ALA A 155 7.58 22.39 35.32
C ALA A 155 7.74 23.45 34.20
N ASP A 156 8.13 23.02 33.00
CA ASP A 156 8.31 23.92 31.86
C ASP A 156 6.96 24.37 31.29
N VAL A 157 5.95 23.51 31.30
CA VAL A 157 4.57 23.89 30.93
C VAL A 157 4.05 24.99 31.85
N VAL A 158 4.24 24.81 33.15
CA VAL A 158 3.82 25.78 34.15
C VAL A 158 4.56 27.11 33.99
N ALA A 159 5.87 27.08 33.77
CA ALA A 159 6.65 28.28 33.49
C ALA A 159 6.16 29.02 32.24
N ALA A 160 5.88 28.30 31.15
CA ALA A 160 5.36 28.88 29.92
C ALA A 160 3.98 29.54 30.11
N LEU A 161 3.10 28.95 30.93
CA LEU A 161 1.79 29.52 31.25
C LEU A 161 1.88 30.76 32.16
N GLU A 162 2.87 30.82 33.06
CA GLU A 162 3.13 32.00 33.91
C GLU A 162 3.61 33.22 33.10
N GLU A 163 4.32 32.99 31.98
CA GLU A 163 4.80 34.07 31.09
C GLU A 163 3.67 34.81 30.38
N ILE A 164 2.49 34.22 30.23
CA ILE A 164 1.34 34.82 29.54
C ILE A 164 0.79 36.05 30.29
N GLN A 165 0.85 36.07 31.64
CA GLN A 165 0.31 37.13 32.49
C GLN A 165 -1.14 37.54 32.17
N PRO A 166 -2.13 36.63 32.27
CA PRO A 166 -3.50 36.89 31.83
C PRO A 166 -4.20 37.96 32.69
N ALA A 167 -4.76 38.98 32.03
CA ALA A 167 -5.45 40.09 32.69
C ALA A 167 -6.75 39.67 33.41
N GLY A 168 -7.42 38.61 32.93
CA GLY A 168 -8.70 38.10 33.44
C GLY A 168 -8.60 36.81 34.28
N GLY A 169 -7.39 36.32 34.57
CA GLY A 169 -7.16 35.00 35.17
C GLY A 169 -6.99 33.88 34.15
N LEU A 170 -6.47 32.72 34.59
CA LEU A 170 -6.19 31.55 33.75
C LEU A 170 -7.15 30.40 34.06
N THR A 171 -7.97 30.02 33.08
CA THR A 171 -8.74 28.78 33.15
C THR A 171 -7.92 27.62 32.61
N VAL A 172 -7.75 26.56 33.39
CA VAL A 172 -7.02 25.35 33.00
C VAL A 172 -8.00 24.19 32.79
N LEU A 173 -7.82 23.48 31.68
CA LEU A 173 -8.52 22.25 31.34
C LEU A 173 -7.50 21.11 31.30
N ALA A 174 -7.69 20.10 32.13
CA ALA A 174 -6.82 18.93 32.19
C ALA A 174 -7.53 17.69 31.68
N ALA A 175 -6.85 16.87 30.87
CA ALA A 175 -7.32 15.52 30.60
C ALA A 175 -7.27 14.66 31.88
N LYS A 176 -8.19 13.69 31.99
CA LYS A 176 -8.33 12.78 33.12
C LYS A 176 -7.03 12.10 33.58
N SER A 177 -6.18 11.74 32.62
CA SER A 177 -4.90 11.08 32.87
C SER A 177 -3.84 11.95 33.57
N VAL A 178 -3.99 13.29 33.52
CA VAL A 178 -3.05 14.26 34.14
C VAL A 178 -3.71 15.14 35.20
N ALA A 179 -5.00 14.93 35.48
CA ALA A 179 -5.80 15.68 36.44
C ALA A 179 -5.11 15.94 37.79
N GLY A 180 -4.59 14.89 38.43
CA GLY A 180 -3.94 14.99 39.74
C GLY A 180 -2.69 15.90 39.69
N PRO A 181 -1.67 15.55 38.89
CA PRO A 181 -0.49 16.39 38.71
C PRO A 181 -0.78 17.83 38.26
N VAL A 182 -1.78 18.05 37.39
CA VAL A 182 -2.18 19.40 36.98
C VAL A 182 -2.82 20.15 38.14
N ARG A 183 -3.69 19.50 38.93
CA ARG A 183 -4.29 20.11 40.13
C ARG A 183 -3.23 20.58 41.12
N GLU A 184 -2.24 19.74 41.41
CA GLU A 184 -1.10 20.09 42.28
C GLU A 184 -0.31 21.28 41.73
N ALA A 185 -0.21 21.41 40.41
CA ALA A 185 0.42 22.57 39.76
C ALA A 185 -0.48 23.82 39.76
N VAL A 186 -1.80 23.69 39.69
CA VAL A 186 -2.71 24.84 39.56
C VAL A 186 -3.09 25.43 40.92
N GLU A 187 -3.43 24.61 41.92
CA GLU A 187 -3.97 25.07 43.22
C GLU A 187 -3.13 26.12 43.98
N PRO A 188 -1.78 26.08 43.95
CA PRO A 188 -0.98 27.10 44.64
C PRO A 188 -0.94 28.47 43.97
N ARG A 189 -1.49 28.64 42.76
CA ARG A 189 -1.31 29.83 41.92
C ARG A 189 -2.54 30.73 41.98
N GLU A 190 -2.33 31.97 42.42
CA GLU A 190 -3.39 32.97 42.47
C GLU A 190 -3.86 33.34 41.04
N GLY A 191 -5.17 33.36 40.84
CA GLY A 191 -5.78 33.67 39.55
C GLY A 191 -5.81 32.52 38.55
N TRP A 192 -5.39 31.30 38.93
CA TRP A 192 -5.52 30.10 38.10
C TRP A 192 -6.69 29.24 38.62
N GLU A 193 -7.53 28.77 37.72
CA GLU A 193 -8.69 27.91 38.03
C GLU A 193 -8.61 26.63 37.20
N LEU A 194 -8.54 25.46 37.86
CA LEU A 194 -8.77 24.17 37.19
C LEU A 194 -10.28 23.96 37.01
N ARG A 195 -10.80 24.30 35.83
CA ARG A 195 -12.24 24.23 35.53
C ARG A 195 -12.71 22.81 35.15
N SER A 196 -11.84 22.03 34.51
CA SER A 196 -12.14 20.64 34.15
C SER A 196 -10.93 19.75 34.42
N ASP A 197 -11.17 18.61 35.05
CA ASP A 197 -10.20 17.53 35.24
C ASP A 197 -10.47 16.32 34.33
N ASP A 198 -11.38 16.47 33.37
CA ASP A 198 -11.70 15.46 32.34
C ASP A 198 -12.01 16.15 31.01
N ALA A 199 -11.06 16.94 30.52
CA ALA A 199 -11.17 17.66 29.27
C ALA A 199 -10.81 16.78 28.06
N TRP A 200 -11.68 16.81 27.04
CA TRP A 200 -11.49 16.08 25.79
C TRP A 200 -12.24 16.78 24.63
N PRO A 201 -11.91 16.48 23.35
CA PRO A 201 -12.48 17.14 22.18
C PRO A 201 -13.96 16.79 21.97
N GLN A 202 -14.86 17.72 22.26
CA GLN A 202 -16.30 17.53 22.06
C GLN A 202 -16.68 17.62 20.56
N PRO A 203 -17.70 16.88 20.08
CA PRO A 203 -18.21 17.01 18.71
C PRO A 203 -18.48 18.46 18.28
N VAL A 204 -19.20 19.22 19.10
CA VAL A 204 -19.50 20.64 18.82
C VAL A 204 -18.23 21.50 18.83
N GLY A 205 -17.26 21.19 19.70
CA GLY A 205 -15.97 21.88 19.75
C GLY A 205 -15.15 21.66 18.48
N LEU A 206 -15.09 20.41 17.99
CA LEU A 206 -14.45 20.05 16.71
C LEU A 206 -15.07 20.83 15.55
N ALA A 207 -16.40 20.77 15.40
CA ALA A 207 -17.11 21.47 14.33
C ALA A 207 -16.93 23.00 14.39
N THR A 208 -16.96 23.57 15.59
CA THR A 208 -16.78 25.02 15.80
C THR A 208 -15.36 25.45 15.43
N ALA A 209 -14.34 24.72 15.89
CA ALA A 209 -12.94 24.97 15.52
C ALA A 209 -12.75 24.93 14.00
N ALA A 210 -13.33 23.92 13.33
CA ALA A 210 -13.23 23.79 11.88
C ALA A 210 -13.90 24.95 11.14
N ALA A 211 -15.12 25.33 11.53
CA ALA A 211 -15.85 26.45 10.92
C ALA A 211 -15.10 27.78 11.12
N ARG A 212 -14.50 28.00 12.29
CA ARG A 212 -13.69 29.20 12.56
C ARG A 212 -12.42 29.21 11.73
N LYS A 213 -11.69 28.10 11.64
CA LYS A 213 -10.49 27.94 10.82
C LYS A 213 -10.77 28.13 9.32
N ALA A 214 -11.91 27.65 8.83
CA ALA A 214 -12.35 27.87 7.45
C ALA A 214 -12.81 29.32 7.20
N GLY A 215 -13.09 30.09 8.25
CA GLY A 215 -13.61 31.45 8.16
C GLY A 215 -15.09 31.51 7.81
N GLY A 216 -15.87 30.54 8.31
CA GLY A 216 -17.32 30.39 8.11
C GLY A 216 -17.75 28.92 8.00
N SER A 217 -18.93 28.57 8.51
CA SER A 217 -19.49 27.21 8.36
C SER A 217 -19.87 26.91 6.90
N ASP A 218 -20.30 27.93 6.15
CA ASP A 218 -20.56 27.88 4.70
C ASP A 218 -19.35 27.44 3.87
N LYS A 219 -18.14 27.59 4.40
CA LYS A 219 -16.90 27.20 3.73
C LYS A 219 -16.46 25.76 4.01
N LEU A 220 -17.13 25.05 4.92
CA LEU A 220 -16.77 23.66 5.23
C LEU A 220 -17.08 22.70 4.07
N THR A 221 -17.98 23.06 3.16
CA THR A 221 -18.25 22.30 1.93
C THR A 221 -17.31 22.64 0.78
N ALA A 222 -16.39 23.58 0.95
CA ALA A 222 -15.34 23.89 -0.02
C ALA A 222 -14.11 23.00 0.19
N SER A 223 -13.18 23.01 -0.76
CA SER A 223 -11.91 22.26 -0.66
C SER A 223 -11.21 22.51 0.66
N SER A 224 -10.76 21.43 1.31
CA SER A 224 -9.97 21.49 2.53
C SER A 224 -8.48 21.43 2.24
N ALA A 225 -7.67 21.84 3.22
CA ALA A 225 -6.23 21.59 3.19
C ALA A 225 -5.95 20.10 3.47
N PRO A 226 -4.83 19.54 2.97
CA PRO A 226 -4.42 18.18 3.32
C PRO A 226 -4.30 18.02 4.84
N LEU A 227 -4.79 16.89 5.35
CA LEU A 227 -4.67 16.57 6.76
C LEU A 227 -3.20 16.44 7.17
N LYS A 228 -2.87 16.94 8.36
CA LYS A 228 -1.51 16.92 8.90
C LYS A 228 -1.49 16.51 10.37
N ALA A 229 -1.04 15.28 10.61
CA ALA A 229 -0.87 14.73 11.96
C ALA A 229 0.13 15.55 12.79
N GLN A 230 -0.25 15.99 13.99
CA GLN A 230 0.61 16.73 14.91
C GLN A 230 1.49 15.80 15.76
N TYR A 231 2.53 15.24 15.15
CA TYR A 231 3.54 14.44 15.85
C TYR A 231 4.53 15.32 16.64
N LEU A 232 4.09 15.91 17.75
CA LEU A 232 4.92 16.83 18.55
C LEU A 232 6.00 16.10 19.37
N ARG A 233 5.78 14.83 19.72
CA ARG A 233 6.77 14.02 20.42
C ARG A 233 7.74 13.37 19.43
N ARG A 234 9.03 13.34 19.76
CA ARG A 234 10.05 12.68 18.93
C ARG A 234 9.78 11.16 18.80
N PRO A 235 9.96 10.58 17.61
CA PRO A 235 9.91 9.14 17.42
C PRO A 235 11.12 8.46 18.08
N ASP A 236 10.99 7.18 18.42
CA ASP A 236 12.02 6.38 19.10
C ASP A 236 13.11 5.83 18.17
N ALA A 237 12.96 6.02 16.87
CA ALA A 237 13.91 5.52 15.88
C ALA A 237 15.20 6.36 15.87
N VAL A 238 16.33 5.72 16.14
CA VAL A 238 17.66 6.31 16.03
C VAL A 238 18.37 5.69 14.83
N GLU A 239 18.95 6.53 13.99
CA GLU A 239 19.73 6.07 12.84
C GLU A 239 20.97 5.28 13.32
N PRO A 240 21.14 4.02 12.87
CA PRO A 240 22.28 3.21 13.30
C PRO A 240 23.58 3.76 12.72
N LYS A 241 24.65 3.78 13.53
CA LYS A 241 26.00 4.12 13.04
C LYS A 241 26.46 3.04 12.04
N ARG A 242 26.66 3.40 10.78
CA ARG A 242 27.22 2.50 9.76
C ARG A 242 28.67 2.16 10.09
N LYS A 243 29.00 0.87 10.13
CA LYS A 243 30.40 0.42 10.14
C LYS A 243 30.96 0.51 8.71
N PRO A 244 32.23 0.91 8.53
CA PRO A 244 32.86 0.87 7.22
C PRO A 244 32.93 -0.58 6.71
N ALA A 245 32.81 -0.75 5.40
CA ALA A 245 32.99 -2.06 4.75
C ALA A 245 34.40 -2.60 5.01
N SER A 246 34.51 -3.92 5.12
CA SER A 246 35.78 -4.62 5.29
C SER A 246 36.72 -4.36 4.11
N SER A 247 38.00 -4.11 4.38
CA SER A 247 39.02 -3.98 3.33
C SER A 247 39.39 -5.32 2.66
N ALA A 248 38.94 -6.45 3.21
CA ALA A 248 39.16 -7.78 2.65
C ALA A 248 38.12 -8.16 1.58
N VAL A 249 37.03 -7.41 1.48
CA VAL A 249 35.99 -7.64 0.46
C VAL A 249 36.30 -6.78 -0.76
N ASP A 250 36.43 -7.43 -1.92
CA ASP A 250 36.64 -6.75 -3.19
C ASP A 250 35.30 -6.25 -3.76
N PHE A 251 35.23 -4.95 -4.00
CA PHE A 251 34.11 -4.28 -4.67
C PHE A 251 34.50 -3.75 -6.05
N SER A 252 35.67 -4.10 -6.60
CA SER A 252 36.18 -3.55 -7.86
C SER A 252 35.28 -3.80 -9.08
N SER A 253 34.42 -4.82 -9.00
CA SER A 253 33.38 -5.20 -9.96
C SER A 253 31.99 -4.64 -9.66
N VAL A 254 31.81 -3.94 -8.53
CA VAL A 254 30.55 -3.35 -8.08
C VAL A 254 30.44 -1.93 -8.60
N THR A 255 29.66 -1.74 -9.65
CA THR A 255 29.21 -0.40 -10.06
C THR A 255 27.98 -0.02 -9.23
N ASP A 256 28.09 1.02 -8.40
CA ASP A 256 26.97 1.65 -7.67
C ASP A 256 25.95 2.37 -8.57
N ALA A 257 26.15 2.32 -9.89
CA ALA A 257 25.14 2.80 -10.82
C ALA A 257 23.88 1.91 -10.67
N PRO A 258 22.70 2.48 -10.34
CA PRO A 258 21.46 1.79 -10.66
C PRO A 258 21.52 1.43 -12.15
N GLU A 259 21.18 0.20 -12.50
CA GLU A 259 21.10 -0.15 -13.92
C GLU A 259 20.13 0.82 -14.58
N THR A 260 20.65 1.65 -15.48
CA THR A 260 19.88 2.47 -16.40
C THR A 260 19.16 1.56 -17.39
N GLY A 261 18.12 0.90 -16.90
CA GLY A 261 17.22 0.03 -17.67
C GLY A 261 15.75 0.37 -17.44
N GLU A 262 15.43 1.27 -16.51
CA GLU A 262 14.06 1.76 -16.35
C GLU A 262 13.68 2.68 -17.51
N VAL A 263 12.62 2.26 -18.20
CA VAL A 263 11.90 3.08 -19.16
C VAL A 263 10.57 3.47 -18.55
N ARG A 264 10.18 4.72 -18.70
CA ARG A 264 8.85 5.20 -18.32
C ARG A 264 7.94 5.27 -19.55
N VAL A 265 6.67 4.96 -19.36
CA VAL A 265 5.66 5.16 -20.39
C VAL A 265 5.18 6.60 -20.31
N VAL A 266 5.20 7.30 -21.44
CA VAL A 266 4.75 8.70 -21.54
C VAL A 266 3.63 8.80 -22.57
N ARG A 267 2.67 9.70 -22.35
CA ARG A 267 1.69 10.07 -23.37
C ARG A 267 2.37 10.98 -24.40
N LEU A 268 2.17 10.72 -25.68
CA LEU A 268 2.80 11.48 -26.75
C LEU A 268 1.83 12.53 -27.31
N GLY A 269 2.34 13.74 -27.50
CA GLY A 269 1.68 14.82 -28.23
C GLY A 269 2.34 15.07 -29.58
N VAL A 270 1.83 16.07 -30.32
CA VAL A 270 2.32 16.45 -31.66
C VAL A 270 3.82 16.81 -31.67
N ASP A 271 4.36 17.26 -30.54
CA ASP A 271 5.77 17.57 -30.33
C ASP A 271 6.69 16.35 -30.49
N ALA A 272 6.17 15.13 -30.30
CA ALA A 272 6.93 13.89 -30.49
C ALA A 272 7.09 13.47 -31.96
N ALA A 273 6.32 14.04 -32.90
CA ALA A 273 6.25 13.61 -34.29
C ALA A 273 7.62 13.52 -35.02
N PRO A 274 8.58 14.47 -34.84
CA PRO A 274 9.90 14.36 -35.45
C PRO A 274 10.65 13.09 -35.00
N ARG A 275 10.63 12.80 -33.69
CA ARG A 275 11.32 11.63 -33.15
C ARG A 275 10.62 10.32 -33.54
N LEU A 276 9.30 10.31 -33.61
CA LEU A 276 8.56 9.14 -34.12
C LEU A 276 8.92 8.84 -35.57
N THR A 277 9.10 9.86 -36.40
CA THR A 277 9.51 9.69 -37.81
C THR A 277 10.89 9.03 -37.92
N GLU A 278 11.83 9.39 -37.04
CA GLU A 278 13.15 8.76 -36.98
C GLU A 278 13.07 7.29 -36.58
N ILE A 279 12.34 7.00 -35.49
CA ILE A 279 12.15 5.63 -34.99
C ILE A 279 11.45 4.77 -36.07
N GLU A 280 10.44 5.31 -36.74
CA GLU A 280 9.72 4.61 -37.80
C GLU A 280 10.62 4.25 -38.98
N ALA A 281 11.48 5.17 -39.40
CA ALA A 281 12.44 4.93 -40.46
C ALA A 281 13.46 3.82 -40.10
N GLU A 282 13.83 3.70 -38.82
CA GLU A 282 14.67 2.61 -38.33
C GLU A 282 13.93 1.27 -38.31
N LEU A 283 12.68 1.24 -37.81
CA LEU A 283 11.87 0.03 -37.67
C LEU A 283 11.48 -0.60 -39.01
N PHE A 284 11.14 0.25 -39.97
CA PHE A 284 10.68 -0.15 -41.29
C PHE A 284 11.77 0.08 -42.35
N ALA A 285 13.04 -0.08 -41.97
CA ALA A 285 14.17 -0.02 -42.88
C ALA A 285 14.06 -1.12 -43.96
N GLY A 286 13.53 -0.76 -45.14
CA GLY A 286 13.22 -1.69 -46.23
C GLY A 286 11.75 -1.73 -46.65
N ASP A 287 10.89 -1.06 -45.87
CA ASP A 287 9.48 -0.81 -46.16
C ASP A 287 9.21 0.71 -46.24
N SER A 288 7.95 1.12 -46.34
CA SER A 288 7.53 2.52 -46.46
C SER A 288 7.14 3.06 -45.08
N PRO A 289 8.06 3.73 -44.35
CA PRO A 289 7.75 4.30 -43.04
C PRO A 289 6.76 5.46 -43.16
N TRP A 290 6.03 5.72 -42.08
CA TRP A 290 5.14 6.87 -42.00
C TRP A 290 5.91 8.20 -42.11
N PRO A 291 5.43 9.15 -42.93
CA PRO A 291 6.05 10.46 -43.03
C PRO A 291 5.70 11.33 -41.82
N LEU A 292 6.52 12.35 -41.55
CA LEU A 292 6.30 13.33 -40.47
C LEU A 292 4.87 13.91 -40.46
N GLN A 293 4.33 14.26 -41.63
CA GLN A 293 2.97 14.79 -41.72
C GLN A 293 1.90 13.79 -41.30
N GLY A 294 2.15 12.48 -41.50
CA GLY A 294 1.26 11.42 -41.03
C GLY A 294 1.21 11.37 -39.51
N PHE A 295 2.35 11.43 -38.84
CA PHE A 295 2.40 11.50 -37.37
C PHE A 295 1.78 12.77 -36.81
N VAL A 296 2.05 13.94 -37.42
CA VAL A 296 1.43 15.20 -37.00
C VAL A 296 -0.10 15.12 -37.11
N TRP A 297 -0.61 14.55 -38.19
CA TRP A 297 -2.05 14.34 -38.37
C TRP A 297 -2.60 13.42 -37.28
N GLU A 298 -2.03 12.24 -37.09
CA GLU A 298 -2.53 11.27 -36.10
C GLU A 298 -2.47 11.80 -34.68
N LEU A 299 -1.35 12.39 -34.25
CA LEU A 299 -1.18 12.93 -32.89
C LEU A 299 -2.07 14.14 -32.60
N SER A 300 -2.67 14.76 -33.63
CA SER A 300 -3.56 15.92 -33.47
C SER A 300 -5.03 15.56 -33.32
N ARG A 301 -5.39 14.28 -33.46
CA ARG A 301 -6.77 13.81 -33.44
C ARG A 301 -7.20 13.44 -32.02
N ASP A 302 -8.45 13.75 -31.67
CA ASP A 302 -9.02 13.42 -30.36
C ASP A 302 -9.37 11.93 -30.22
N ASN A 303 -9.50 11.21 -31.34
CA ASN A 303 -9.84 9.79 -31.38
C ASN A 303 -8.62 8.86 -31.46
N THR A 304 -7.42 9.37 -31.18
CA THR A 304 -6.17 8.61 -31.27
C THR A 304 -5.39 8.70 -29.96
N ILE A 305 -4.62 7.66 -29.70
CA ILE A 305 -3.88 7.51 -28.46
C ILE A 305 -2.49 7.00 -28.80
N TYR A 306 -1.49 7.80 -28.47
CA TYR A 306 -0.10 7.45 -28.65
C TYR A 306 0.65 7.48 -27.32
N VAL A 307 1.42 6.42 -27.08
CA VAL A 307 2.30 6.27 -25.92
C VAL A 307 3.72 5.99 -26.36
N GLY A 308 4.68 6.42 -25.56
CA GLY A 308 6.11 6.30 -25.82
C GLY A 308 6.87 5.65 -24.68
N LEU A 309 8.00 5.03 -24.99
CA LEU A 309 8.98 4.56 -24.01
C LEU A 309 10.15 5.52 -23.94
N GLU A 310 10.29 6.19 -22.81
CA GLU A 310 11.38 7.12 -22.55
C GLU A 310 12.38 6.51 -21.57
N THR A 311 13.66 6.53 -21.92
CA THR A 311 14.74 6.10 -21.02
C THR A 311 14.90 7.09 -19.86
N ALA A 312 15.59 6.68 -18.79
CA ALA A 312 15.96 7.58 -17.69
C ALA A 312 16.73 8.83 -18.15
N GLY A 313 17.39 8.78 -19.31
CA GLY A 313 18.08 9.93 -19.93
C GLY A 313 17.18 10.87 -20.73
N GLY A 314 15.87 10.63 -20.79
CA GLY A 314 14.92 11.44 -21.55
C GLY A 314 14.78 11.06 -23.03
N GLU A 315 15.41 9.97 -23.46
CA GLU A 315 15.39 9.55 -24.87
C GLU A 315 14.17 8.68 -25.16
N LEU A 316 13.36 9.06 -26.14
CA LEU A 316 12.29 8.24 -26.68
C LEU A 316 12.87 7.13 -27.57
N VAL A 317 12.65 5.87 -27.18
CA VAL A 317 13.26 4.67 -27.81
C VAL A 317 12.24 3.69 -28.39
N GLY A 318 10.95 3.95 -28.23
CA GLY A 318 9.85 3.17 -28.79
C GLY A 318 8.51 3.87 -28.61
N TYR A 319 7.50 3.43 -29.35
CA TYR A 319 6.15 3.99 -29.27
C TYR A 319 5.08 2.98 -29.71
N ALA A 320 3.84 3.26 -29.32
CA ALA A 320 2.67 2.59 -29.84
C ALA A 320 1.52 3.56 -30.05
N GLY A 321 0.70 3.31 -31.07
CA GLY A 321 -0.47 4.11 -31.41
C GLY A 321 -1.71 3.26 -31.63
N ILE A 322 -2.87 3.74 -31.17
CA ILE A 322 -4.18 3.15 -31.44
C ILE A 322 -5.17 4.26 -31.80
N ALA A 323 -6.07 3.97 -32.73
CA ALA A 323 -7.16 4.85 -33.13
C ALA A 323 -8.52 4.21 -32.83
N LYS A 324 -9.46 5.02 -32.35
CA LYS A 324 -10.87 4.65 -32.26
C LYS A 324 -11.57 5.03 -33.56
N ASN A 325 -12.01 4.04 -34.30
CA ASN A 325 -12.93 4.12 -35.42
C ASN A 325 -14.38 3.87 -34.92
N GLY A 326 -15.40 4.27 -35.67
CA GLY A 326 -16.81 4.07 -35.27
C GLY A 326 -17.39 5.12 -34.32
N ALA A 327 -18.67 4.95 -33.97
CA ALA A 327 -19.41 5.85 -33.08
C ALA A 327 -19.17 5.48 -31.60
N ASP A 328 -19.54 6.36 -30.66
CA ASP A 328 -19.31 6.11 -29.22
C ASP A 328 -20.10 4.90 -28.68
N ASP A 329 -21.21 4.55 -29.33
CA ASP A 329 -22.08 3.42 -28.99
C ASP A 329 -21.75 2.11 -29.73
N ASP A 330 -20.84 2.17 -30.72
CA ASP A 330 -20.30 1.00 -31.44
C ASP A 330 -18.86 1.29 -31.92
N PRO A 331 -17.90 1.37 -30.97
CA PRO A 331 -16.51 1.69 -31.29
C PRO A 331 -15.76 0.47 -31.84
N GLU A 332 -14.93 0.69 -32.85
CA GLU A 332 -13.92 -0.26 -33.33
C GLU A 332 -12.54 0.37 -33.13
N TRP A 333 -11.53 -0.40 -32.77
CA TRP A 333 -10.20 0.14 -32.51
C TRP A 333 -9.17 -0.45 -33.47
N GLU A 334 -8.17 0.33 -33.85
CA GLU A 334 -7.09 -0.10 -34.75
C GLU A 334 -5.74 0.28 -34.17
N ILE A 335 -4.89 -0.71 -33.88
CA ILE A 335 -3.51 -0.48 -33.48
C ILE A 335 -2.69 -0.26 -34.75
N HIS A 336 -2.00 0.88 -34.82
CA HIS A 336 -1.20 1.27 -35.99
C HIS A 336 0.19 0.62 -35.96
N THR A 337 1.10 1.19 -35.18
CA THR A 337 2.47 0.69 -35.02
C THR A 337 2.71 0.41 -33.56
N VAL A 338 3.36 -0.72 -33.25
CA VAL A 338 3.98 -1.00 -31.96
C VAL A 338 5.46 -1.28 -32.23
N GLY A 339 6.32 -0.35 -31.84
CA GLY A 339 7.69 -0.32 -32.31
C GLY A 339 8.68 0.07 -31.23
N ILE A 340 9.78 -0.69 -31.12
CA ILE A 340 10.92 -0.35 -30.27
C ILE A 340 12.18 -0.43 -31.11
N THR A 341 13.02 0.61 -31.04
CA THR A 341 14.28 0.70 -31.79
C THR A 341 15.12 -0.58 -31.65
N PRO A 342 15.80 -1.06 -32.71
CA PRO A 342 16.52 -2.34 -32.69
C PRO A 342 17.50 -2.52 -31.51
N ALA A 343 18.17 -1.45 -31.07
CA ALA A 343 19.08 -1.47 -29.93
C ALA A 343 18.41 -1.79 -28.58
N HIS A 344 17.08 -1.69 -28.51
CA HIS A 344 16.29 -1.81 -27.28
C HIS A 344 15.30 -2.99 -27.31
N GLN A 345 15.30 -3.80 -28.37
CA GLN A 345 14.46 -5.00 -28.48
C GLN A 345 14.95 -6.16 -27.60
N GLY A 346 14.11 -7.18 -27.41
CA GLY A 346 14.44 -8.37 -26.60
C GLY A 346 14.35 -8.17 -25.08
N LYS A 347 13.95 -6.99 -24.61
CA LYS A 347 13.83 -6.64 -23.19
C LYS A 347 12.42 -6.79 -22.61
N GLY A 348 11.47 -7.31 -23.40
CA GLY A 348 10.05 -7.43 -23.00
C GLY A 348 9.29 -6.11 -22.93
N TRP A 349 9.89 -5.00 -23.35
CA TRP A 349 9.33 -3.65 -23.20
C TRP A 349 8.08 -3.38 -24.06
N SER A 350 7.80 -4.18 -25.10
CA SER A 350 6.59 -4.01 -25.92
C SER A 350 5.29 -4.15 -25.10
N LYS A 351 5.31 -4.93 -24.01
CA LYS A 351 4.17 -5.04 -23.08
C LYS A 351 3.83 -3.68 -22.45
N LYS A 352 4.85 -2.92 -22.04
CA LYS A 352 4.67 -1.57 -21.45
C LYS A 352 4.01 -0.58 -22.41
N LEU A 353 4.10 -0.80 -23.73
CA LEU A 353 3.44 0.02 -24.74
C LEU A 353 2.01 -0.43 -25.02
N ILE A 354 1.75 -1.74 -25.07
CA ILE A 354 0.42 -2.30 -25.40
C ILE A 354 -0.55 -2.22 -24.22
N GLU A 355 -0.10 -2.53 -23.00
CA GLU A 355 -0.93 -2.54 -21.79
C GLU A 355 -1.80 -1.27 -21.62
N PRO A 356 -1.25 -0.04 -21.70
CA PRO A 356 -2.07 1.16 -21.55
C PRO A 356 -3.06 1.38 -22.69
N LEU A 357 -2.78 0.88 -23.90
CA LEU A 357 -3.67 0.99 -25.05
C LEU A 357 -4.86 0.05 -24.91
N ILE A 358 -4.59 -1.22 -24.58
CA ILE A 358 -5.65 -2.22 -24.36
C ILE A 358 -6.51 -1.84 -23.16
N ALA A 359 -5.90 -1.31 -22.08
CA ALA A 359 -6.65 -0.82 -20.92
C ALA A 359 -7.61 0.33 -21.27
N GLU A 360 -7.24 1.20 -22.23
CA GLU A 360 -8.16 2.21 -22.72
C GLU A 360 -9.29 1.59 -23.53
N VAL A 361 -8.98 0.67 -24.47
CA VAL A 361 -10.03 0.01 -25.25
C VAL A 361 -11.02 -0.70 -24.34
N ASP A 362 -10.54 -1.45 -23.36
CA ASP A 362 -11.39 -2.20 -22.43
C ASP A 362 -12.28 -1.27 -21.58
N SER A 363 -11.90 -0.01 -21.40
CA SER A 363 -12.73 0.99 -20.71
C SER A 363 -13.92 1.50 -21.52
N VAL A 364 -13.81 1.45 -22.85
CA VAL A 364 -14.85 1.93 -23.78
C VAL A 364 -15.62 0.75 -24.40
N GLY A 365 -14.99 -0.41 -24.50
CA GLY A 365 -15.46 -1.55 -25.27
C GLY A 365 -15.10 -1.42 -26.76
N GLY A 366 -15.38 -2.49 -27.51
CA GLY A 366 -15.15 -2.56 -28.96
C GLY A 366 -14.03 -3.53 -29.36
N PRO A 367 -14.12 -4.17 -30.54
CA PRO A 367 -13.06 -5.03 -31.04
C PRO A 367 -11.82 -4.20 -31.42
N VAL A 368 -10.64 -4.81 -31.29
CA VAL A 368 -9.36 -4.21 -31.69
C VAL A 368 -8.79 -4.96 -32.87
N PHE A 369 -8.38 -4.25 -33.91
CA PHE A 369 -7.76 -4.78 -35.11
C PHE A 369 -6.30 -4.35 -35.19
N LEU A 370 -5.46 -5.19 -35.79
CA LEU A 370 -4.10 -4.85 -36.16
C LEU A 370 -3.60 -5.67 -37.35
N GLU A 371 -2.57 -5.17 -38.02
CA GLU A 371 -1.77 -5.92 -38.98
C GLU A 371 -0.36 -6.18 -38.47
N VAL A 372 0.10 -7.42 -38.64
CA VAL A 372 1.46 -7.84 -38.29
C VAL A 372 2.08 -8.66 -39.42
N ARG A 373 3.37 -8.44 -39.71
CA ARG A 373 4.09 -9.28 -40.69
C ARG A 373 4.00 -10.75 -40.32
N THR A 374 3.74 -11.60 -41.31
CA THR A 374 3.64 -13.06 -41.10
C THR A 374 4.95 -13.71 -40.65
N ASP A 375 6.09 -13.04 -40.86
CA ASP A 375 7.42 -13.50 -40.45
C ASP A 375 7.87 -12.97 -39.07
N ASN A 376 7.02 -12.21 -38.36
CA ASN A 376 7.32 -11.64 -37.05
C ASN A 376 6.72 -12.46 -35.89
N ALA A 377 7.24 -13.68 -35.70
CA ALA A 377 6.79 -14.59 -34.65
C ALA A 377 6.79 -13.98 -33.22
N PRO A 378 7.78 -13.16 -32.81
CA PRO A 378 7.74 -12.51 -31.50
C PRO A 378 6.56 -11.54 -31.32
N ALA A 379 6.20 -10.77 -32.35
CA ALA A 379 5.06 -9.86 -32.29
C ALA A 379 3.73 -10.62 -32.31
N ILE A 380 3.61 -11.68 -33.12
CA ILE A 380 2.42 -12.53 -33.17
C ILE A 380 2.16 -13.14 -31.78
N GLY A 381 3.18 -13.75 -31.16
CA GLY A 381 3.03 -14.32 -29.82
C GLY A 381 2.73 -13.29 -28.73
N LEU A 382 3.21 -12.04 -28.90
CA LEU A 382 2.81 -10.94 -28.02
C LEU A 382 1.31 -10.63 -28.18
N TYR A 383 0.81 -10.47 -29.40
CA TYR A 383 -0.60 -10.15 -29.64
C TYR A 383 -1.53 -11.29 -29.21
N GLU A 384 -1.18 -12.54 -29.48
CA GLU A 384 -1.93 -13.71 -28.99
C GLU A 384 -2.04 -13.70 -27.45
N SER A 385 -0.99 -13.28 -26.74
CA SER A 385 -1.02 -13.15 -25.27
C SER A 385 -2.01 -12.08 -24.74
N TYR A 386 -2.49 -11.17 -25.60
CA TYR A 386 -3.54 -10.18 -25.29
C TYR A 386 -4.91 -10.58 -25.86
N GLY A 387 -5.06 -11.81 -26.35
CA GLY A 387 -6.33 -12.33 -26.88
C GLY A 387 -6.63 -11.93 -28.32
N PHE A 388 -5.61 -11.53 -29.10
CA PHE A 388 -5.77 -11.35 -30.54
C PHE A 388 -5.73 -12.69 -31.27
N GLU A 389 -6.66 -12.88 -32.20
CA GLU A 389 -6.73 -14.05 -33.07
C GLU A 389 -6.48 -13.67 -34.52
N ILE A 390 -5.80 -14.53 -35.28
CA ILE A 390 -5.61 -14.32 -36.72
C ILE A 390 -6.95 -14.53 -37.44
N THR A 391 -7.49 -13.47 -38.04
CA THR A 391 -8.75 -13.50 -38.79
C THR A 391 -8.54 -13.55 -40.30
N GLY A 392 -7.34 -13.22 -40.79
CA GLY A 392 -7.01 -13.29 -42.21
C GLY A 392 -5.54 -13.00 -42.53
N THR A 393 -5.21 -13.04 -43.83
CA THR A 393 -3.87 -12.70 -44.34
C THR A 393 -3.99 -11.77 -45.55
N ARG A 394 -3.32 -10.62 -45.51
CA ARG A 394 -3.19 -9.64 -46.58
C ARG A 394 -1.89 -9.89 -47.35
N LYS A 395 -2.02 -10.27 -48.62
CA LYS A 395 -0.86 -10.55 -49.49
C LYS A 395 -0.17 -9.26 -49.95
N GLY A 396 1.16 -9.22 -49.87
CA GLY A 396 1.96 -8.07 -50.31
C GLY A 396 1.60 -6.76 -49.62
N TYR A 397 1.23 -6.82 -48.34
CA TYR A 397 0.78 -5.65 -47.58
C TYR A 397 1.91 -4.65 -47.35
N TYR A 398 3.08 -5.12 -46.91
CA TYR A 398 4.24 -4.27 -46.66
C TYR A 398 4.98 -3.99 -47.98
N GLN A 399 5.20 -2.70 -48.27
CA GLN A 399 5.83 -2.24 -49.51
C GLN A 399 7.04 -1.38 -49.20
N PRO A 400 8.15 -1.49 -49.96
CA PRO A 400 8.30 -2.28 -51.18
C PRO A 400 8.74 -3.74 -50.98
N SER A 401 8.87 -4.24 -49.75
CA SER A 401 9.37 -5.61 -49.51
C SER A 401 8.46 -6.70 -50.10
N GLY A 402 7.16 -6.42 -50.24
CA GLY A 402 6.16 -7.38 -50.70
C GLY A 402 5.79 -8.42 -49.63
N ALA A 403 6.14 -8.18 -48.36
CA ALA A 403 5.83 -9.10 -47.28
C ALA A 403 4.32 -9.14 -46.98
N ASP A 404 3.83 -10.34 -46.64
CA ASP A 404 2.44 -10.57 -46.24
C ASP A 404 2.21 -10.10 -44.79
N ALA A 405 0.96 -9.78 -44.46
CA ALA A 405 0.53 -9.45 -43.10
C ALA A 405 -0.61 -10.35 -42.64
N HIS A 406 -0.57 -10.82 -41.39
CA HIS A 406 -1.76 -11.31 -40.71
C HIS A 406 -2.60 -10.13 -40.27
N THR A 407 -3.90 -10.19 -40.54
CA THR A 407 -4.89 -9.36 -39.85
C THR A 407 -5.29 -10.10 -38.59
N MET A 408 -5.13 -9.46 -37.44
CA MET A 408 -5.53 -10.00 -36.16
C MET A 408 -6.63 -9.16 -35.53
N MET A 409 -7.54 -9.81 -34.83
CA MET A 409 -8.66 -9.17 -34.14
C MET A 409 -8.72 -9.69 -32.70
N ARG A 410 -8.85 -8.76 -31.76
CA ARG A 410 -9.25 -9.03 -30.39
C ARG A 410 -10.73 -8.66 -30.26
N PRO A 411 -11.60 -9.58 -29.81
CA PRO A 411 -13.02 -9.27 -29.65
C PRO A 411 -13.24 -8.19 -28.60
N ALA A 412 -14.40 -7.52 -28.66
CA ALA A 412 -14.79 -6.57 -27.62
C ALA A 412 -14.79 -7.28 -26.25
N HIS A 413 -14.16 -6.65 -25.27
CA HIS A 413 -14.19 -7.16 -23.91
C HIS A 413 -15.62 -7.01 -23.36
N GLU A 414 -16.37 -8.10 -23.24
CA GLU A 414 -17.64 -8.08 -22.52
C GLU A 414 -17.37 -7.71 -21.07
N VAL A 415 -18.01 -6.65 -20.57
CA VAL A 415 -18.02 -6.35 -19.13
C VAL A 415 -18.85 -7.44 -18.46
N ALA A 416 -18.19 -8.54 -18.11
CA ALA A 416 -18.82 -9.66 -17.43
C ALA A 416 -19.49 -9.17 -16.14
N GLU A 417 -20.73 -9.59 -15.88
CA GLU A 417 -21.36 -9.36 -14.58
C GLU A 417 -20.57 -10.11 -13.50
N GLY A 418 -20.32 -9.46 -12.36
CA GLY A 418 -19.57 -10.04 -11.26
C GLY A 418 -19.50 -9.15 -10.03
N THR A 419 -19.17 -9.77 -8.90
CA THR A 419 -18.95 -9.07 -7.63
C THR A 419 -17.60 -8.39 -7.66
N VAL A 420 -17.56 -7.08 -7.42
CA VAL A 420 -16.32 -6.28 -7.40
C VAL A 420 -15.86 -6.11 -5.97
N ILE A 421 -14.62 -6.49 -5.70
CA ILE A 421 -14.02 -6.41 -4.36
C ILE A 421 -12.80 -5.51 -4.41
N VAL A 422 -12.71 -4.59 -3.45
CA VAL A 422 -11.51 -3.79 -3.18
C VAL A 422 -10.75 -4.41 -2.01
N GLY A 423 -9.44 -4.62 -2.15
CA GLY A 423 -8.56 -5.13 -1.09
C GLY A 423 -7.49 -4.11 -0.70
N VAL A 424 -7.27 -3.93 0.61
CA VAL A 424 -6.29 -3.00 1.19
C VAL A 424 -5.20 -3.78 1.94
N GLU A 425 -3.94 -3.54 1.59
CA GLU A 425 -2.76 -4.17 2.20
C GLU A 425 -1.85 -3.09 2.81
N THR A 426 -1.59 -3.18 4.12
CA THR A 426 -0.71 -2.27 4.88
C THR A 426 -0.02 -2.98 6.06
N SER A 427 0.34 -4.25 5.91
CA SER A 427 0.94 -5.05 6.99
C SER A 427 2.40 -4.68 7.28
N CYS A 428 3.14 -4.20 6.29
CA CYS A 428 4.58 -3.90 6.41
C CYS A 428 4.93 -2.49 5.90
N ASP A 429 5.46 -2.34 4.68
CA ASP A 429 5.96 -1.06 4.14
C ASP A 429 5.39 -0.68 2.77
N GLU A 430 4.61 -1.56 2.15
CA GLU A 430 3.76 -1.30 1.00
C GLU A 430 2.35 -0.85 1.41
N THR A 431 1.86 0.22 0.80
CA THR A 431 0.44 0.58 0.80
C THR A 431 -0.18 0.09 -0.50
N GLY A 432 -0.86 -1.05 -0.47
CA GLY A 432 -1.47 -1.67 -1.63
C GLY A 432 -2.98 -1.50 -1.65
N VAL A 433 -3.55 -1.11 -2.80
CA VAL A 433 -4.98 -1.19 -3.08
C VAL A 433 -5.19 -1.97 -4.38
N GLY A 434 -5.90 -3.09 -4.27
CA GLY A 434 -6.25 -3.93 -5.41
C GLY A 434 -7.75 -3.94 -5.64
N VAL A 435 -8.15 -4.10 -6.89
CA VAL A 435 -9.55 -4.31 -7.28
C VAL A 435 -9.63 -5.58 -8.09
N VAL A 436 -10.52 -6.48 -7.71
CA VAL A 436 -10.79 -7.72 -8.45
C VAL A 436 -12.28 -7.85 -8.74
N GLN A 437 -12.59 -8.60 -9.79
CA GLN A 437 -13.94 -9.00 -10.13
C GLN A 437 -14.06 -10.52 -9.98
N LEU A 438 -14.96 -10.96 -9.09
CA LEU A 438 -15.39 -12.34 -8.94
C LEU A 438 -16.54 -12.63 -9.91
N ARG A 439 -16.34 -13.58 -10.81
CA ARG A 439 -17.37 -14.05 -11.75
C ARG A 439 -18.22 -15.15 -11.13
N ALA A 440 -19.37 -15.43 -11.75
CA ALA A 440 -20.34 -16.41 -11.28
C ALA A 440 -19.78 -17.86 -11.21
N ASP A 441 -18.79 -18.18 -12.05
CA ASP A 441 -18.10 -19.47 -12.07
C ASP A 441 -17.01 -19.62 -10.99
N GLY A 442 -16.80 -18.59 -10.16
CA GLY A 442 -15.77 -18.55 -9.13
C GLY A 442 -14.41 -18.04 -9.60
N SER A 443 -14.23 -17.76 -10.90
CA SER A 443 -12.99 -17.17 -11.41
C SER A 443 -12.86 -15.71 -10.94
N VAL A 444 -11.62 -15.29 -10.70
CA VAL A 444 -11.31 -13.95 -10.20
C VAL A 444 -10.40 -13.24 -11.20
N VAL A 445 -10.75 -12.01 -11.56
CA VAL A 445 -10.02 -11.20 -12.54
C VAL A 445 -9.51 -9.93 -11.88
N THR A 446 -8.25 -9.59 -12.11
CA THR A 446 -7.66 -8.34 -11.63
C THR A 446 -8.12 -7.15 -12.47
N ILE A 447 -8.64 -6.11 -11.82
CA ILE A 447 -9.07 -4.85 -12.43
C ILE A 447 -8.05 -3.74 -12.19
N ALA A 448 -7.52 -3.65 -10.98
CA ALA A 448 -6.51 -2.66 -10.61
C ALA A 448 -5.54 -3.22 -9.58
N ASN A 449 -4.28 -2.82 -9.68
CA ASN A 449 -3.24 -3.07 -8.70
C ASN A 449 -2.42 -1.79 -8.53
N GLU A 450 -2.62 -1.08 -7.42
CA GLU A 450 -1.89 0.14 -7.10
C GLU A 450 -1.09 -0.08 -5.81
N VAL A 451 0.20 0.25 -5.86
CA VAL A 451 1.12 0.07 -4.74
C VAL A 451 1.97 1.31 -4.56
N ALA A 452 1.95 1.87 -3.36
CA ALA A 452 2.89 2.91 -2.92
C ALA A 452 3.86 2.30 -1.90
N SER A 453 5.14 2.23 -2.25
CA SER A 453 6.18 1.66 -1.36
C SER A 453 6.89 2.75 -0.57
N SER A 454 7.10 2.49 0.73
CA SER A 454 7.87 3.36 1.62
C SER A 454 9.32 2.88 1.83
N MET A 455 9.77 1.87 1.07
CA MET A 455 11.08 1.22 1.19
C MET A 455 12.26 2.21 1.26
N ASP A 456 12.25 3.26 0.43
CA ASP A 456 13.30 4.30 0.40
C ASP A 456 13.43 5.06 1.73
N GLN A 457 12.31 5.23 2.46
CA GLN A 457 12.31 5.90 3.76
C GLN A 457 13.01 5.06 4.84
N HIS A 458 13.03 3.74 4.66
CA HIS A 458 13.63 2.75 5.55
C HIS A 458 15.11 2.47 5.24
N ALA A 459 15.53 2.71 3.99
CA ALA A 459 16.88 2.41 3.51
C ALA A 459 18.01 3.01 4.36
N ARG A 460 17.82 4.22 4.90
CA ARG A 460 18.80 4.85 5.81
C ARG A 460 18.94 4.12 7.16
N PHE A 461 17.90 3.43 7.62
CA PHE A 461 17.90 2.61 8.84
C PHE A 461 18.35 1.17 8.56
N GLY A 462 18.38 0.76 7.30
CA GLY A 462 18.78 -0.57 6.84
C GLY A 462 17.74 -1.66 7.13
N GLY A 463 16.51 -1.29 7.44
CA GLY A 463 15.39 -2.19 7.76
C GLY A 463 14.13 -1.38 8.07
N VAL A 464 12.96 -2.02 7.99
CA VAL A 464 11.66 -1.36 8.21
C VAL A 464 11.57 -0.78 9.62
N VAL A 465 11.23 0.50 9.70
CA VAL A 465 10.95 1.21 10.96
C VAL A 465 9.44 1.32 11.13
N PRO A 466 8.81 0.65 12.11
CA PRO A 466 7.35 0.57 12.22
C PRO A 466 6.64 1.94 12.26
N GLU A 467 7.27 2.90 12.93
CA GLU A 467 6.74 4.26 13.06
C GLU A 467 6.79 5.04 11.74
N ILE A 468 7.77 4.78 10.89
CA ILE A 468 7.87 5.40 9.56
C ILE A 468 6.86 4.76 8.61
N ALA A 469 6.75 3.43 8.64
CA ALA A 469 5.79 2.68 7.83
C ALA A 469 4.35 3.14 8.12
N SER A 470 3.97 3.20 9.40
CA SER A 470 2.64 3.66 9.82
C SER A 470 2.31 5.09 9.34
N ARG A 471 3.31 5.99 9.28
CA ARG A 471 3.13 7.34 8.75
C ARG A 471 2.96 7.34 7.23
N ALA A 472 3.80 6.58 6.54
CA ALA A 472 3.73 6.45 5.10
C ALA A 472 2.39 5.85 4.63
N HIS A 473 1.84 4.87 5.33
CA HIS A 473 0.50 4.35 5.06
C HIS A 473 -0.58 5.43 5.21
N LEU A 474 -0.53 6.23 6.28
CA LEU A 474 -1.50 7.30 6.50
C LEU A 474 -1.47 8.34 5.36
N GLU A 475 -0.28 8.69 4.90
CA GLU A 475 -0.06 9.64 3.80
C GLU A 475 -0.45 9.06 2.43
N SER A 476 -0.21 7.77 2.21
CA SER A 476 -0.37 7.13 0.89
C SER A 476 -1.75 6.51 0.67
N MET A 477 -2.51 6.21 1.72
CA MET A 477 -3.78 5.47 1.62
C MET A 477 -4.78 6.11 0.64
N VAL A 478 -5.10 7.39 0.85
CA VAL A 478 -6.06 8.12 0.02
C VAL A 478 -5.59 8.24 -1.45
N PRO A 479 -4.34 8.65 -1.74
CA PRO A 479 -3.83 8.64 -3.11
C PRO A 479 -3.88 7.26 -3.78
N THR A 480 -3.48 6.20 -3.09
CA THR A 480 -3.48 4.83 -3.65
C THR A 480 -4.91 4.34 -3.91
N MET A 481 -5.85 4.58 -2.99
CA MET A 481 -7.27 4.26 -3.20
C MET A 481 -7.85 5.04 -4.38
N GLY A 482 -7.59 6.35 -4.47
CA GLY A 482 -8.07 7.18 -5.57
C GLY A 482 -7.59 6.69 -6.94
N ALA A 483 -6.32 6.26 -7.04
CA ALA A 483 -5.77 5.66 -8.26
C ALA A 483 -6.48 4.33 -8.62
N ALA A 484 -6.69 3.45 -7.62
CA ALA A 484 -7.37 2.17 -7.84
C ALA A 484 -8.83 2.36 -8.26
N ARG A 485 -9.55 3.31 -7.63
CA ARG A 485 -10.91 3.70 -8.02
C ARG A 485 -10.96 4.30 -9.42
N ALA A 486 -10.00 5.14 -9.80
CA ALA A 486 -9.93 5.69 -11.14
C ALA A 486 -9.72 4.60 -12.21
N ARG A 487 -8.93 3.55 -11.92
CA ARG A 487 -8.82 2.37 -12.79
C ARG A 487 -10.12 1.56 -12.82
N MET A 488 -10.74 1.30 -11.68
CA MET A 488 -12.03 0.60 -11.59
C MET A 488 -13.12 1.30 -12.40
N ARG A 489 -13.26 2.63 -12.25
CA ARG A 489 -14.23 3.44 -13.00
C ARG A 489 -14.02 3.32 -14.51
N ARG A 490 -12.77 3.33 -14.96
CA ARG A 490 -12.45 3.15 -16.38
C ARG A 490 -12.82 1.73 -16.83
N ALA A 491 -12.32 0.70 -16.16
CA ALA A 491 -12.52 -0.69 -16.57
C ALA A 491 -13.98 -1.18 -16.49
N LEU A 492 -14.81 -0.57 -15.64
CA LEU A 492 -16.17 -1.03 -15.34
C LEU A 492 -17.23 0.04 -15.64
N ALA A 493 -17.13 0.71 -16.79
CA ALA A 493 -18.15 1.60 -17.35
C ALA A 493 -18.68 2.67 -16.35
N GLY A 494 -17.76 3.32 -15.61
CA GLY A 494 -18.09 4.38 -14.67
C GLY A 494 -18.55 3.92 -13.28
N ARG A 495 -18.39 2.65 -12.95
CA ARG A 495 -18.72 2.11 -11.61
C ARG A 495 -17.95 2.84 -10.50
N ASP A 496 -18.69 3.42 -9.54
CA ASP A 496 -18.12 4.30 -8.50
C ASP A 496 -17.86 3.63 -7.14
N LYS A 497 -18.54 2.52 -6.86
CA LYS A 497 -18.39 1.76 -5.62
C LYS A 497 -18.27 0.26 -5.87
N PRO A 498 -17.46 -0.46 -5.06
CA PRO A 498 -17.40 -1.91 -5.10
C PRO A 498 -18.65 -2.56 -4.48
N ASP A 499 -18.71 -3.89 -4.49
CA ASP A 499 -19.70 -4.68 -3.75
C ASP A 499 -19.21 -5.07 -2.35
N ALA A 500 -17.89 -5.11 -2.13
CA ALA A 500 -17.27 -5.42 -0.85
C ALA A 500 -15.90 -4.74 -0.70
N VAL A 501 -15.49 -4.51 0.54
CA VAL A 501 -14.14 -4.04 0.89
C VAL A 501 -13.48 -5.05 1.81
N ALA A 502 -12.23 -5.38 1.54
CA ALA A 502 -11.40 -6.24 2.35
C ALA A 502 -10.12 -5.52 2.78
N ALA A 503 -9.60 -5.89 3.93
CA ALA A 503 -8.29 -5.43 4.38
C ALA A 503 -7.53 -6.50 5.14
N THR A 504 -6.21 -6.42 5.05
CA THR A 504 -5.31 -7.17 5.91
C THR A 504 -5.49 -6.72 7.36
N VAL A 505 -5.91 -7.64 8.23
CA VAL A 505 -6.01 -7.41 9.67
C VAL A 505 -4.93 -8.13 10.48
N GLY A 506 -4.14 -8.98 9.82
CA GLY A 506 -2.99 -9.65 10.39
C GLY A 506 -2.46 -10.80 9.53
N PRO A 507 -1.30 -11.36 9.87
CA PRO A 507 -0.28 -10.80 10.77
C PRO A 507 0.41 -9.56 10.17
N GLY A 508 1.20 -8.82 10.97
CA GLY A 508 1.93 -7.64 10.49
C GLY A 508 2.29 -6.62 11.57
N LEU A 509 2.86 -5.48 11.17
CA LEU A 509 3.21 -4.39 12.07
C LEU A 509 1.94 -3.73 12.61
N ALA A 510 1.73 -3.77 13.94
CA ALA A 510 0.51 -3.29 14.58
C ALA A 510 0.08 -1.87 14.14
N GLY A 511 1.01 -0.92 14.12
CA GLY A 511 0.71 0.46 13.71
C GLY A 511 0.35 0.61 12.23
N ALA A 512 0.87 -0.28 11.38
CA ALA A 512 0.62 -0.29 9.95
C ALA A 512 -0.74 -0.93 9.62
N LEU A 513 -1.03 -2.10 10.23
CA LEU A 513 -2.32 -2.79 10.12
C LEU A 513 -3.49 -1.89 10.49
N LEU A 514 -3.35 -1.16 11.61
CA LEU A 514 -4.40 -0.26 12.10
C LEU A 514 -4.77 0.84 11.10
N VAL A 515 -3.81 1.35 10.32
CA VAL A 515 -4.08 2.41 9.34
C VAL A 515 -4.93 1.87 8.19
N GLY A 516 -4.52 0.74 7.58
CA GLY A 516 -5.25 0.12 6.48
C GLY A 516 -6.62 -0.39 6.90
N ALA A 517 -6.72 -1.08 8.03
CA ALA A 517 -7.99 -1.59 8.54
C ALA A 517 -8.97 -0.45 8.90
N ALA A 518 -8.49 0.67 9.47
CA ALA A 518 -9.32 1.84 9.76
C ALA A 518 -9.86 2.49 8.49
N ALA A 519 -8.98 2.72 7.50
CA ALA A 519 -9.38 3.28 6.21
C ALA A 519 -10.39 2.37 5.50
N ALA A 520 -10.11 1.06 5.42
CA ALA A 520 -10.97 0.11 4.74
C ALA A 520 -12.36 -0.03 5.39
N LYS A 521 -12.43 -0.03 6.73
CA LYS A 521 -13.71 0.02 7.44
C LYS A 521 -14.48 1.30 7.17
N ALA A 522 -13.80 2.45 7.12
CA ALA A 522 -14.43 3.72 6.77
C ALA A 522 -14.94 3.74 5.32
N TYR A 523 -14.19 3.18 4.37
CA TYR A 523 -14.63 2.97 2.99
C TYR A 523 -15.87 2.08 2.90
N ALA A 524 -15.84 0.94 3.59
CA ALA A 524 -16.97 0.01 3.66
C ALA A 524 -18.23 0.68 4.22
N ALA A 525 -18.07 1.42 5.33
CA ALA A 525 -19.14 2.16 5.98
C ALA A 525 -19.72 3.27 5.08
N ALA A 526 -18.86 4.07 4.44
CA ALA A 526 -19.27 5.17 3.57
C ALA A 526 -20.00 4.70 2.30
N TRP A 527 -19.56 3.59 1.70
CA TRP A 527 -20.21 3.01 0.51
C TRP A 527 -21.39 2.09 0.84
N GLU A 528 -21.60 1.81 2.14
CA GLU A 528 -22.61 0.89 2.66
C GLU A 528 -22.46 -0.52 2.08
N VAL A 529 -21.23 -1.03 2.12
CA VAL A 529 -20.85 -2.36 1.63
C VAL A 529 -20.22 -3.21 2.73
N PRO A 530 -20.29 -4.54 2.66
CA PRO A 530 -19.67 -5.42 3.64
C PRO A 530 -18.15 -5.25 3.74
N PHE A 531 -17.64 -5.37 4.96
CA PHE A 531 -16.22 -5.40 5.28
C PHE A 531 -15.74 -6.82 5.62
N TYR A 532 -14.60 -7.21 5.06
CA TYR A 532 -13.90 -8.47 5.33
C TYR A 532 -12.49 -8.22 5.86
N GLY A 533 -12.23 -8.59 7.12
CA GLY A 533 -10.89 -8.59 7.69
C GLY A 533 -10.21 -9.93 7.41
N VAL A 534 -9.21 -9.92 6.54
CA VAL A 534 -8.59 -11.16 6.02
C VAL A 534 -7.13 -11.33 6.43
N ASN A 535 -6.66 -12.57 6.34
CA ASN A 535 -5.30 -12.95 6.68
C ASN A 535 -4.32 -12.64 5.54
N HIS A 536 -3.22 -11.95 5.88
CA HIS A 536 -2.14 -11.61 4.96
C HIS A 536 -1.54 -12.83 4.25
N LEU A 537 -1.24 -13.90 5.00
CA LEU A 537 -0.61 -15.10 4.46
C LEU A 537 -1.57 -15.87 3.54
N GLY A 538 -2.86 -15.87 3.87
CA GLY A 538 -3.89 -16.39 2.97
C GLY A 538 -3.97 -15.61 1.65
N GLY A 539 -3.68 -14.31 1.68
CA GLY A 539 -3.56 -13.48 0.48
C GLY A 539 -2.47 -13.99 -0.47
N HIS A 540 -1.26 -14.21 0.07
CA HIS A 540 -0.13 -14.79 -0.70
C HIS A 540 -0.44 -16.15 -1.32
N VAL A 541 -1.32 -16.95 -0.71
CA VAL A 541 -1.80 -18.21 -1.29
C VAL A 541 -2.89 -17.97 -2.35
N ALA A 542 -3.84 -17.08 -2.08
CA ALA A 542 -4.99 -16.82 -2.95
C ALA A 542 -4.63 -16.19 -4.30
N VAL A 543 -3.52 -15.44 -4.37
CA VAL A 543 -3.11 -14.74 -5.59
C VAL A 543 -2.69 -15.69 -6.72
N GLU A 544 -2.40 -16.96 -6.42
CA GLU A 544 -2.10 -17.97 -7.45
C GLU A 544 -3.31 -18.28 -8.33
N ALA A 545 -4.52 -18.36 -7.76
CA ALA A 545 -5.73 -18.70 -8.52
C ALA A 545 -6.07 -17.69 -9.62
N LEU A 546 -5.51 -16.48 -9.56
CA LEU A 546 -5.67 -15.46 -10.58
C LEU A 546 -4.93 -15.80 -11.88
N ASP A 547 -3.77 -16.47 -11.78
CA ASP A 547 -2.88 -16.72 -12.92
C ASP A 547 -3.23 -18.01 -13.65
N THR A 548 -3.60 -19.06 -12.90
CA THR A 548 -3.98 -20.36 -13.47
C THR A 548 -5.44 -20.39 -13.95
N GLY A 549 -6.27 -19.42 -13.53
CA GLY A 549 -7.70 -19.40 -13.78
C GLY A 549 -8.44 -20.60 -13.20
N SER A 550 -7.80 -21.39 -12.34
CA SER A 550 -8.30 -22.64 -11.79
C SER A 550 -7.74 -22.89 -10.39
N ALA A 551 -8.61 -23.24 -9.45
CA ALA A 551 -8.21 -23.69 -8.11
C ALA A 551 -7.79 -25.18 -8.10
N GLU A 552 -7.69 -25.83 -9.25
CA GLU A 552 -7.37 -27.26 -9.38
C GLU A 552 -6.00 -27.59 -8.77
N GLY A 553 -5.96 -28.61 -7.91
CA GLY A 553 -4.76 -29.07 -7.22
C GLY A 553 -4.46 -28.35 -5.91
N MET A 554 -5.21 -27.29 -5.57
CA MET A 554 -5.04 -26.56 -4.31
C MET A 554 -5.71 -27.25 -3.11
N GLU A 555 -6.50 -28.31 -3.32
CA GLU A 555 -7.10 -29.12 -2.26
C GLU A 555 -6.08 -29.95 -1.46
N ASN A 556 -4.88 -30.16 -1.99
CA ASN A 556 -3.75 -30.78 -1.30
C ASN A 556 -2.42 -30.24 -1.85
N ALA A 557 -2.11 -28.98 -1.50
CA ALA A 557 -0.89 -28.30 -1.92
C ALA A 557 0.00 -27.96 -0.73
N ILE A 558 1.29 -27.79 -0.99
CA ILE A 558 2.22 -27.18 -0.04
C ILE A 558 2.54 -25.77 -0.52
N ALA A 559 2.49 -24.79 0.38
CA ALA A 559 2.94 -23.44 0.11
C ALA A 559 4.21 -23.12 0.91
N LEU A 560 5.26 -22.71 0.20
CA LEU A 560 6.46 -22.14 0.78
C LEU A 560 6.36 -20.61 0.68
N LEU A 561 6.02 -19.95 1.79
CA LEU A 561 5.92 -18.49 1.87
C LEU A 561 7.22 -17.92 2.45
N VAL A 562 7.90 -17.11 1.64
CA VAL A 562 9.21 -16.55 1.98
C VAL A 562 9.23 -15.05 1.70
N SER A 563 9.12 -14.23 2.75
CA SER A 563 9.14 -12.77 2.68
C SER A 563 10.25 -12.18 3.56
N GLY A 564 10.23 -10.85 3.74
CA GLY A 564 11.11 -10.16 4.69
C GLY A 564 10.89 -10.61 6.14
N GLY A 565 9.63 -10.82 6.54
CA GLY A 565 9.24 -11.18 7.90
C GLY A 565 8.76 -12.62 8.10
N HIS A 566 8.49 -13.37 7.01
CA HIS A 566 7.97 -14.73 7.10
C HIS A 566 8.87 -15.73 6.37
N THR A 567 9.03 -16.90 6.97
CA THR A 567 9.51 -18.11 6.27
C THR A 567 8.77 -19.28 6.86
N GLN A 568 7.78 -19.76 6.11
CA GLN A 568 6.84 -20.79 6.55
C GLN A 568 6.58 -21.79 5.42
N ILE A 569 6.33 -23.04 5.83
CA ILE A 569 5.72 -24.06 4.99
C ILE A 569 4.30 -24.28 5.53
N LEU A 570 3.31 -24.14 4.64
CA LEU A 570 1.90 -24.33 4.93
C LEU A 570 1.36 -25.52 4.15
N HIS A 571 0.48 -26.29 4.78
CA HIS A 571 -0.39 -27.24 4.09
C HIS A 571 -1.71 -26.54 3.72
N VAL A 572 -1.99 -26.50 2.42
CA VAL A 572 -3.17 -25.84 1.85
C VAL A 572 -4.19 -26.91 1.45
N GLN A 573 -5.39 -26.79 2.02
CA GLN A 573 -6.51 -27.73 1.83
C GLN A 573 -7.60 -27.18 0.89
N GLY A 574 -7.31 -26.04 0.26
CA GLY A 574 -8.17 -25.28 -0.62
C GLY A 574 -8.06 -23.78 -0.36
N LEU A 575 -8.35 -22.99 -1.39
CA LEU A 575 -8.33 -21.53 -1.29
C LEU A 575 -9.42 -21.02 -0.34
N GLY A 576 -9.08 -20.02 0.48
CA GLY A 576 -9.99 -19.44 1.47
C GLY A 576 -10.34 -20.35 2.66
N LYS A 577 -9.81 -21.58 2.72
CA LYS A 577 -9.96 -22.46 3.88
C LYS A 577 -8.87 -22.19 4.92
N PRO A 578 -9.10 -22.56 6.19
CA PRO A 578 -8.04 -22.66 7.18
C PRO A 578 -6.84 -23.45 6.64
N MET A 579 -5.63 -22.94 6.87
CA MET A 579 -4.38 -23.59 6.49
C MET A 579 -3.64 -24.06 7.74
N GLU A 580 -2.83 -25.10 7.59
CA GLU A 580 -2.01 -25.64 8.67
C GLU A 580 -0.56 -25.18 8.49
N GLU A 581 0.01 -24.53 9.52
CA GLU A 581 1.45 -24.29 9.57
C GLU A 581 2.18 -25.60 9.93
N ILE A 582 3.00 -26.11 9.00
CA ILE A 582 3.74 -27.36 9.21
C ILE A 582 5.22 -27.13 9.52
N GLY A 583 5.74 -25.92 9.25
CA GLY A 583 7.06 -25.51 9.71
C GLY A 583 7.31 -24.02 9.51
N SER A 584 8.09 -23.43 10.39
CA SER A 584 8.42 -22.00 10.38
C SER A 584 9.87 -21.74 10.76
N THR A 585 10.35 -20.51 10.56
CA THR A 585 11.67 -20.12 11.05
C THR A 585 11.67 -19.99 12.57
N LEU A 586 12.70 -20.52 13.23
CA LEU A 586 12.91 -20.38 14.67
C LEU A 586 13.66 -19.08 15.03
N ASP A 587 14.22 -18.40 14.02
CA ASP A 587 15.00 -17.18 14.20
C ASP A 587 14.72 -16.13 13.10
N ASP A 588 15.70 -15.80 12.27
CA ASP A 588 15.56 -14.82 11.20
C ASP A 588 14.72 -15.43 10.08
N ALA A 589 13.83 -14.64 9.49
CA ALA A 589 13.25 -14.98 8.19
C ALA A 589 14.34 -14.96 7.12
N ALA A 590 14.13 -15.68 6.00
CA ALA A 590 15.09 -15.71 4.92
C ALA A 590 15.38 -14.30 4.38
N GLY A 591 14.36 -13.48 4.13
CA GLY A 591 14.53 -12.10 3.67
C GLY A 591 15.34 -11.25 4.65
N GLU A 592 15.05 -11.34 5.95
CA GLU A 592 15.83 -10.69 7.01
C GLU A 592 17.31 -11.15 7.01
N ALA A 593 17.58 -12.43 6.74
CA ALA A 593 18.94 -12.93 6.60
C ALA A 593 19.67 -12.30 5.40
N TYR A 594 19.00 -12.11 4.25
CA TYR A 594 19.55 -11.36 3.11
C TYR A 594 19.88 -9.93 3.51
N ASP A 595 18.97 -9.22 4.19
CA ASP A 595 19.18 -7.83 4.60
C ASP A 595 20.32 -7.68 5.61
N LYS A 596 20.42 -8.60 6.57
CA LYS A 596 21.51 -8.63 7.56
C LYS A 596 22.86 -8.91 6.92
N VAL A 597 22.93 -9.80 5.93
CA VAL A 597 24.16 -10.09 5.19
C VAL A 597 24.54 -8.93 4.27
N ALA A 598 23.59 -8.34 3.56
CA ALA A 598 23.82 -7.15 2.74
C ALA A 598 24.40 -6.01 3.59
N ARG A 599 23.77 -5.72 4.74
CA ARG A 599 24.26 -4.71 5.68
C ARG A 599 25.66 -5.04 6.20
N LEU A 600 25.95 -6.30 6.50
CA LEU A 600 27.27 -6.74 6.96
C LEU A 600 28.34 -6.49 5.90
N LEU A 601 28.01 -6.71 4.63
CA LEU A 601 28.90 -6.48 3.48
C LEU A 601 28.93 -5.00 3.05
N GLY A 602 28.21 -4.10 3.72
CA GLY A 602 28.16 -2.68 3.33
C GLY A 602 27.35 -2.41 2.05
N LEU A 603 26.51 -3.36 1.63
CA LEU A 603 25.61 -3.23 0.49
C LEU A 603 24.36 -2.42 0.86
N SER A 604 23.66 -1.92 -0.17
CA SER A 604 22.40 -1.18 0.01
C SER A 604 21.26 -2.08 0.50
N TYR A 605 20.24 -1.44 1.07
CA TYR A 605 18.96 -2.04 1.46
C TYR A 605 17.89 -1.67 0.41
N PRO A 606 16.96 -2.57 0.05
CA PRO A 606 16.80 -3.96 0.52
C PRO A 606 17.89 -4.89 -0.02
N GLY A 607 18.34 -5.82 0.82
CA GLY A 607 19.51 -6.67 0.56
C GLY A 607 19.23 -7.83 -0.40
N GLY A 608 18.01 -8.35 -0.42
CA GLY A 608 17.61 -9.47 -1.29
C GLY A 608 17.94 -9.26 -2.78
N PRO A 609 17.39 -8.21 -3.43
CA PRO A 609 17.67 -7.92 -4.84
C PRO A 609 19.15 -7.64 -5.14
N VAL A 610 19.85 -6.98 -4.21
CA VAL A 610 21.27 -6.62 -4.38
C VAL A 610 22.14 -7.87 -4.36
N ILE A 611 21.92 -8.75 -3.38
CA ILE A 611 22.63 -10.04 -3.28
C ILE A 611 22.32 -10.90 -4.49
N ASP A 612 21.07 -10.98 -4.95
CA ASP A 612 20.70 -11.78 -6.13
C ASP A 612 21.46 -11.34 -7.40
N ARG A 613 21.57 -10.03 -7.61
CA ARG A 613 22.32 -9.45 -8.72
C ARG A 613 23.82 -9.76 -8.66
N LEU A 614 24.42 -9.68 -7.47
CA LEU A 614 25.86 -9.96 -7.29
C LEU A 614 26.15 -11.46 -7.37
N ALA A 615 25.28 -12.29 -6.79
CA ALA A 615 25.39 -13.75 -6.80
C ALA A 615 25.42 -14.32 -8.23
N ALA A 616 24.71 -13.70 -9.18
CA ALA A 616 24.71 -14.14 -10.58
C ALA A 616 26.10 -14.11 -11.25
N LYS A 617 27.05 -13.34 -10.71
CA LYS A 617 28.43 -13.24 -11.22
C LYS A 617 29.43 -14.07 -10.39
N GLY A 618 28.99 -14.66 -9.28
CA GLY A 618 29.82 -15.39 -8.34
C GLY A 618 29.77 -16.90 -8.54
N ASN A 619 30.70 -17.60 -7.90
CA ASN A 619 30.72 -19.05 -7.82
C ASN A 619 30.01 -19.52 -6.53
N PRO A 620 28.84 -20.19 -6.62
CA PRO A 620 28.08 -20.65 -5.46
C PRO A 620 28.79 -21.76 -4.64
N LYS A 621 29.90 -22.30 -5.16
CA LYS A 621 30.72 -23.32 -4.49
C LYS A 621 32.03 -22.76 -3.95
N ALA A 622 32.26 -21.45 -4.04
CA ALA A 622 33.50 -20.83 -3.55
C ALA A 622 33.64 -20.98 -2.04
N ILE A 623 32.53 -20.86 -1.29
CA ILE A 623 32.53 -20.86 0.17
C ILE A 623 31.49 -21.84 0.70
N ALA A 624 31.92 -22.73 1.60
CA ALA A 624 31.04 -23.72 2.21
C ALA A 624 30.31 -23.15 3.44
N PHE A 625 29.28 -22.33 3.21
CA PHE A 625 28.41 -21.86 4.31
C PHE A 625 27.51 -22.98 4.86
N PRO A 626 27.21 -22.98 6.17
CA PRO A 626 26.42 -24.05 6.80
C PRO A 626 24.96 -24.06 6.32
N ARG A 627 24.37 -25.24 6.16
CA ARG A 627 22.92 -25.40 5.93
C ARG A 627 22.24 -25.64 7.28
N GLY A 628 21.52 -24.62 7.79
CA GLY A 628 20.86 -24.67 9.09
C GLY A 628 19.77 -25.73 9.17
N MET A 629 19.66 -26.40 10.33
CA MET A 629 18.58 -27.35 10.65
C MET A 629 18.37 -28.49 9.65
N MET A 630 19.45 -29.04 9.08
CA MET A 630 19.39 -30.14 8.10
C MET A 630 19.85 -31.50 8.65
N ARG A 631 20.11 -31.63 9.96
CA ARG A 631 20.50 -32.92 10.56
C ARG A 631 19.26 -33.78 10.82
N GLN A 632 19.44 -35.11 10.89
CA GLN A 632 18.33 -36.05 11.11
C GLN A 632 17.54 -35.82 12.41
N GLN A 633 18.20 -35.27 13.44
CA GLN A 633 17.59 -34.96 14.74
C GLN A 633 16.90 -33.59 14.78
N ASP A 634 17.13 -32.74 13.78
CA ASP A 634 16.52 -31.41 13.72
C ASP A 634 15.07 -31.55 13.24
N SER A 635 14.26 -30.51 13.49
CA SER A 635 12.90 -30.44 12.95
C SER A 635 12.90 -30.64 11.42
N ARG A 636 11.96 -31.46 10.94
CA ARG A 636 11.88 -31.83 9.53
C ARG A 636 11.63 -30.62 8.63
N TYR A 637 10.88 -29.63 9.13
CA TYR A 637 10.35 -28.51 8.32
C TYR A 637 10.80 -27.13 8.81
N ASP A 638 11.17 -26.95 10.08
CA ASP A 638 11.51 -25.63 10.62
C ASP A 638 12.85 -25.08 10.10
N PHE A 639 12.99 -23.76 10.02
CA PHE A 639 14.18 -23.08 9.49
C PHE A 639 15.02 -22.38 10.57
N SER A 640 16.30 -22.15 10.25
CA SER A 640 17.19 -21.27 11.01
C SER A 640 18.24 -20.68 10.08
N PHE A 641 18.29 -19.35 10.02
CA PHE A 641 19.21 -18.58 9.18
C PHE A 641 20.12 -17.65 9.97
N SER A 642 19.86 -17.39 11.25
CA SER A 642 20.68 -16.49 12.08
C SER A 642 22.17 -16.88 12.10
N GLY A 643 22.46 -18.19 12.08
CA GLY A 643 23.82 -18.73 12.03
C GLY A 643 24.58 -18.40 10.73
N LEU A 644 23.87 -18.18 9.61
CA LEU A 644 24.50 -17.83 8.32
C LEU A 644 25.18 -16.47 8.37
N LYS A 645 24.53 -15.47 8.97
CA LYS A 645 25.13 -14.14 9.16
C LYS A 645 26.45 -14.25 9.93
N THR A 646 26.47 -15.02 11.02
CA THR A 646 27.70 -15.23 11.80
C THR A 646 28.77 -15.97 11.00
N ALA A 647 28.39 -16.93 10.16
CA ALA A 647 29.33 -17.63 9.28
C ALA A 647 29.96 -16.68 8.24
N VAL A 648 29.16 -15.82 7.61
CA VAL A 648 29.65 -14.79 6.69
C VAL A 648 30.57 -13.81 7.41
N ALA A 649 30.16 -13.31 8.58
CA ALA A 649 30.96 -12.39 9.40
C ALA A 649 32.35 -12.97 9.71
N ARG A 650 32.39 -14.21 10.22
CA ARG A 650 33.64 -14.90 10.56
C ARG A 650 34.52 -15.14 9.35
N TYR A 651 33.93 -15.45 8.21
CA TYR A 651 34.67 -15.66 6.96
C TYR A 651 35.34 -14.36 6.51
N VAL A 652 34.62 -13.24 6.53
CA VAL A 652 35.18 -11.90 6.21
C VAL A 652 36.27 -11.50 7.20
N GLU A 653 36.04 -11.65 8.50
CA GLU A 653 37.04 -11.36 9.54
C GLU A 653 38.30 -12.22 9.39
N GLN A 654 38.15 -13.49 8.98
CA GLN A 654 39.29 -14.38 8.76
C GLN A 654 40.09 -13.92 7.54
N ALA A 655 39.41 -13.56 6.44
CA ALA A 655 40.06 -13.03 5.26
C ALA A 655 40.84 -11.73 5.54
N GLU A 656 40.31 -10.85 6.39
CA GLU A 656 41.02 -9.66 6.89
C GLU A 656 42.29 -10.02 7.66
N ARG A 657 42.19 -10.95 8.62
CA ARG A 657 43.35 -11.39 9.41
C ARG A 657 44.44 -12.01 8.56
N ASP A 658 44.04 -12.75 7.53
CA ASP A 658 44.94 -13.45 6.62
C ASP A 658 45.47 -12.54 5.49
N ASN A 659 45.04 -11.27 5.42
CA ASN A 659 45.32 -10.34 4.32
C ASN A 659 44.97 -10.92 2.95
N THR A 660 43.90 -11.69 2.88
CA THR A 660 43.38 -12.26 1.63
C THR A 660 42.16 -11.48 1.17
N THR A 661 42.08 -11.22 -0.13
CA THR A 661 40.93 -10.56 -0.75
C THR A 661 39.94 -11.60 -1.25
N VAL A 662 38.63 -11.38 -1.00
CA VAL A 662 37.56 -12.24 -1.50
C VAL A 662 36.55 -11.41 -2.29
N ALA A 663 36.12 -11.93 -3.44
CA ALA A 663 35.09 -11.31 -4.27
C ALA A 663 33.75 -11.29 -3.53
N VAL A 664 33.08 -10.14 -3.51
CA VAL A 664 31.74 -10.01 -2.91
C VAL A 664 30.72 -10.90 -3.63
N GLU A 665 30.89 -11.11 -4.93
CA GLU A 665 30.05 -11.98 -5.75
C GLU A 665 30.07 -13.42 -5.26
N ASP A 666 31.25 -13.95 -4.91
CA ASP A 666 31.41 -15.32 -4.41
C ASP A 666 30.79 -15.51 -3.02
N ILE A 667 30.88 -14.48 -2.17
CA ILE A 667 30.21 -14.45 -0.86
C ILE A 667 28.69 -14.45 -1.07
N CYS A 668 28.17 -13.55 -1.91
CA CYS A 668 26.75 -13.46 -2.23
C CYS A 668 26.22 -14.77 -2.83
N ALA A 669 26.91 -15.36 -3.81
CA ALA A 669 26.52 -16.60 -4.47
C ALA A 669 26.52 -17.79 -3.50
N SER A 670 27.57 -17.92 -2.69
CA SER A 670 27.68 -19.03 -1.73
C SER A 670 26.65 -18.90 -0.59
N PHE A 671 26.36 -17.67 -0.14
CA PHE A 671 25.33 -17.40 0.86
C PHE A 671 23.93 -17.70 0.32
N GLN A 672 23.61 -17.17 -0.86
CA GLN A 672 22.35 -17.41 -1.54
C GLN A 672 22.12 -18.91 -1.72
N GLU A 673 23.12 -19.65 -2.20
CA GLU A 673 23.02 -21.10 -2.41
C GLU A 673 22.70 -21.83 -1.09
N ALA A 674 23.29 -21.42 0.04
CA ALA A 674 23.00 -22.03 1.33
C ALA A 674 21.56 -21.80 1.80
N VAL A 675 20.98 -20.63 1.53
CA VAL A 675 19.59 -20.31 1.88
C VAL A 675 18.60 -21.09 1.00
N VAL A 676 18.72 -20.97 -0.32
CA VAL A 676 17.78 -21.57 -1.28
C VAL A 676 17.81 -23.09 -1.27
N ASP A 677 18.96 -23.70 -0.95
CA ASP A 677 19.13 -25.14 -0.78
C ASP A 677 18.28 -25.69 0.37
N VAL A 678 18.29 -25.01 1.53
CA VAL A 678 17.48 -25.40 2.69
C VAL A 678 15.98 -25.20 2.41
N LEU A 679 15.60 -24.03 1.90
CA LEU A 679 14.21 -23.69 1.59
C LEU A 679 13.56 -24.74 0.69
N THR A 680 14.18 -25.00 -0.46
CA THR A 680 13.63 -25.93 -1.45
C THR A 680 13.70 -27.38 -1.00
N ALA A 681 14.72 -27.79 -0.22
CA ALA A 681 14.82 -29.17 0.28
C ALA A 681 13.70 -29.50 1.25
N LYS A 682 13.36 -28.57 2.14
CA LYS A 682 12.31 -28.76 3.14
C LYS A 682 10.92 -28.67 2.52
N ALA A 683 10.71 -27.77 1.56
CA ALA A 683 9.46 -27.69 0.83
C ALA A 683 9.15 -28.98 0.04
N LEU A 684 10.13 -29.53 -0.69
CA LEU A 684 9.93 -30.80 -1.41
C LEU A 684 9.73 -31.99 -0.48
N ARG A 685 10.41 -32.01 0.67
CA ARG A 685 10.16 -33.01 1.71
C ARG A 685 8.72 -32.94 2.23
N ALA A 686 8.19 -31.73 2.44
CA ALA A 686 6.79 -31.55 2.82
C ALA A 686 5.85 -32.06 1.72
N CYS A 687 6.12 -31.78 0.44
CA CYS A 687 5.32 -32.33 -0.66
C CYS A 687 5.30 -33.87 -0.64
N GLU A 688 6.45 -34.51 -0.42
CA GLU A 688 6.56 -35.96 -0.33
C GLU A 688 5.79 -36.52 0.88
N ASP A 689 6.01 -35.95 2.07
CA ASP A 689 5.42 -36.45 3.32
C ASP A 689 3.88 -36.29 3.34
N TYR A 690 3.33 -35.24 2.70
CA TYR A 690 1.88 -34.98 2.60
C TYR A 690 1.24 -35.49 1.29
N GLY A 691 2.03 -36.07 0.39
CA GLY A 691 1.56 -36.52 -0.92
C GLY A 691 0.98 -35.39 -1.79
N ALA A 692 1.49 -34.16 -1.65
CA ALA A 692 1.03 -33.00 -2.39
C ALA A 692 1.63 -32.97 -3.79
N GLY A 693 0.76 -32.83 -4.81
CA GLY A 693 1.17 -32.72 -6.21
C GLY A 693 1.63 -31.33 -6.62
N VAL A 694 1.37 -30.31 -5.79
CA VAL A 694 1.63 -28.90 -6.08
C VAL A 694 2.49 -28.28 -4.98
N LEU A 695 3.53 -27.55 -5.38
CA LEU A 695 4.29 -26.62 -4.55
C LEU A 695 4.01 -25.18 -5.01
N LEU A 696 3.40 -24.39 -4.14
CA LEU A 696 3.28 -22.95 -4.30
C LEU A 696 4.50 -22.26 -3.69
N LEU A 697 5.09 -21.31 -4.41
CA LEU A 697 6.17 -20.46 -3.90
C LEU A 697 5.71 -18.99 -3.90
N GLY A 698 5.57 -18.40 -2.71
CA GLY A 698 5.05 -17.05 -2.52
C GLY A 698 5.94 -16.17 -1.62
N GLY A 699 5.57 -14.89 -1.46
CA GLY A 699 6.32 -13.88 -0.70
C GLY A 699 7.48 -13.23 -1.45
N GLY A 700 7.96 -12.07 -0.96
CA GLY A 700 8.94 -11.24 -1.68
C GLY A 700 10.27 -11.92 -2.05
N VAL A 701 10.74 -12.91 -1.27
CA VAL A 701 11.97 -13.66 -1.57
C VAL A 701 11.76 -14.63 -2.73
N SER A 702 10.51 -14.98 -3.07
CA SER A 702 10.21 -15.77 -4.29
C SER A 702 10.64 -15.06 -5.57
N ALA A 703 10.86 -13.73 -5.57
CA ALA A 703 11.44 -13.01 -6.70
C ALA A 703 12.92 -13.38 -6.98
N ASN A 704 13.59 -14.04 -6.04
CA ASN A 704 14.98 -14.49 -6.18
C ASN A 704 15.13 -15.50 -7.35
N LYS A 705 15.97 -15.17 -8.33
CA LYS A 705 16.12 -15.99 -9.55
C LYS A 705 16.62 -17.39 -9.24
N ARG A 706 17.63 -17.49 -8.37
CA ARG A 706 18.25 -18.77 -8.01
C ARG A 706 17.27 -19.69 -7.25
N LEU A 707 16.43 -19.13 -6.37
CA LEU A 707 15.38 -19.87 -5.68
C LEU A 707 14.39 -20.48 -6.66
N ARG A 708 13.90 -19.69 -7.63
CA ARG A 708 12.99 -20.16 -8.69
C ARG A 708 13.62 -21.29 -9.51
N GLU A 709 14.86 -21.11 -9.95
CA GLU A 709 15.60 -22.11 -10.73
C GLU A 709 15.74 -23.43 -9.98
N LEU A 710 16.20 -23.38 -8.72
CA LEU A 710 16.43 -24.59 -7.92
C LEU A 710 15.11 -25.28 -7.55
N ALA A 711 14.07 -24.50 -7.21
CA ALA A 711 12.74 -25.04 -6.96
C ALA A 711 12.21 -25.76 -8.20
N ALA A 712 12.31 -25.16 -9.39
CA ALA A 712 11.85 -25.76 -10.64
C ALA A 712 12.58 -27.08 -10.95
N GLN A 713 13.91 -27.11 -10.78
CA GLN A 713 14.71 -28.32 -10.96
C GLN A 713 14.28 -29.45 -10.01
N ARG A 714 14.05 -29.12 -8.73
CA ARG A 714 13.68 -30.12 -7.70
C ARG A 714 12.25 -30.61 -7.87
N CYS A 715 11.32 -29.72 -8.20
CA CYS A 715 9.92 -30.08 -8.48
C CYS A 715 9.82 -31.00 -9.70
N ALA A 716 10.50 -30.66 -10.80
CA ALA A 716 10.54 -31.50 -11.99
C ALA A 716 11.12 -32.89 -11.70
N ALA A 717 12.16 -32.99 -10.87
CA ALA A 717 12.74 -34.27 -10.48
C ALA A 717 11.83 -35.11 -9.56
N ALA A 718 10.98 -34.46 -8.76
CA ALA A 718 10.05 -35.10 -7.83
C ALA A 718 8.67 -35.38 -8.44
N GLY A 719 8.38 -34.90 -9.66
CA GLY A 719 7.05 -34.99 -10.26
C GLY A 719 6.01 -34.08 -9.58
N VAL A 720 6.48 -33.00 -8.94
CA VAL A 720 5.65 -31.97 -8.30
C VAL A 720 5.50 -30.79 -9.26
N GLU A 721 4.29 -30.25 -9.38
CA GLU A 721 4.03 -29.02 -10.12
C GLU A 721 4.47 -27.81 -9.29
N LEU A 722 5.32 -26.95 -9.86
CA LEU A 722 5.71 -25.69 -9.21
C LEU A 722 4.84 -24.55 -9.72
N ARG A 723 4.16 -23.86 -8.81
CA ARG A 723 3.39 -22.65 -9.11
C ARG A 723 4.03 -21.44 -8.45
N ILE A 724 4.22 -20.38 -9.23
CA ILE A 724 4.81 -19.12 -8.76
C ILE A 724 4.00 -17.98 -9.37
N PRO A 725 3.43 -17.07 -8.57
CA PRO A 725 2.73 -15.91 -9.10
C PRO A 725 3.62 -15.05 -10.01
N PRO A 726 3.02 -14.24 -10.90
CA PRO A 726 3.73 -13.18 -11.62
C PRO A 726 4.49 -12.28 -10.64
N ALA A 727 5.67 -11.80 -11.05
CA ALA A 727 6.56 -11.05 -10.17
C ALA A 727 5.88 -9.85 -9.43
N PRO A 728 4.99 -9.05 -10.05
CA PRO A 728 4.30 -7.95 -9.36
C PRO A 728 3.32 -8.40 -8.27
N LEU A 729 2.94 -9.68 -8.25
CA LEU A 729 2.00 -10.27 -7.31
C LEU A 729 2.69 -11.12 -6.23
N CYS A 730 4.03 -11.28 -6.31
CA CYS A 730 4.84 -11.98 -5.31
C CYS A 730 5.14 -11.12 -4.07
N THR A 731 5.19 -9.80 -4.22
CA THR A 731 5.35 -8.84 -3.13
C THR A 731 3.99 -8.39 -2.61
N ASP A 732 3.97 -7.75 -1.45
CA ASP A 732 2.72 -7.33 -0.81
C ASP A 732 1.93 -6.35 -1.69
N ASN A 733 0.66 -6.68 -1.94
CA ASN A 733 -0.21 -5.92 -2.83
C ASN A 733 -1.68 -6.07 -2.42
N GLY A 734 -2.54 -5.12 -2.79
CA GLY A 734 -3.96 -5.20 -2.43
C GLY A 734 -4.76 -6.23 -3.24
N VAL A 735 -4.23 -6.72 -4.37
CA VAL A 735 -4.92 -7.72 -5.21
C VAL A 735 -4.99 -9.06 -4.50
N MET A 736 -3.92 -9.48 -3.81
CA MET A 736 -3.90 -10.74 -3.05
C MET A 736 -4.97 -10.77 -1.95
N ILE A 737 -5.23 -9.61 -1.33
CA ILE A 737 -6.24 -9.42 -0.29
C ILE A 737 -7.65 -9.44 -0.88
N ALA A 738 -7.83 -8.75 -2.00
CA ALA A 738 -9.10 -8.75 -2.73
C ALA A 738 -9.44 -10.16 -3.26
N ALA A 739 -8.44 -10.91 -3.74
CA ALA A 739 -8.58 -12.27 -4.23
C ALA A 739 -8.94 -13.27 -3.11
N LEU A 740 -8.28 -13.19 -1.95
CA LEU A 740 -8.66 -14.00 -0.80
C LEU A 740 -10.12 -13.72 -0.39
N ALA A 741 -10.51 -12.45 -0.30
CA ALA A 741 -11.88 -12.07 0.00
C ALA A 741 -12.87 -12.57 -1.06
N ALA A 742 -12.52 -12.53 -2.35
CA ALA A 742 -13.34 -13.08 -3.43
C ALA A 742 -13.60 -14.58 -3.24
N GLN A 743 -12.56 -15.37 -2.92
CA GLN A 743 -12.68 -16.81 -2.66
C GLN A 743 -13.53 -17.10 -1.40
N LEU A 744 -13.36 -16.31 -0.36
CA LEU A 744 -14.18 -16.38 0.86
C LEU A 744 -15.65 -16.06 0.58
N ILE A 745 -15.94 -15.01 -0.18
CA ILE A 745 -17.30 -14.64 -0.59
C ILE A 745 -17.93 -15.75 -1.44
N HIS A 746 -17.18 -16.27 -2.42
CA HIS A 746 -17.65 -17.36 -3.28
C HIS A 746 -18.00 -18.63 -2.48
N SER A 747 -17.25 -18.92 -1.41
CA SER A 747 -17.51 -20.04 -0.50
C SER A 747 -18.55 -19.76 0.58
N GLY A 748 -19.18 -18.56 0.58
CA GLY A 748 -20.28 -18.20 1.48
C GLY A 748 -19.83 -17.66 2.84
N ALA A 749 -18.60 -17.17 2.97
CA ALA A 749 -18.13 -16.54 4.19
C ALA A 749 -18.93 -15.28 4.54
N SER A 750 -19.27 -15.15 5.82
CA SER A 750 -19.91 -13.95 6.34
C SER A 750 -18.89 -12.81 6.48
N PRO A 751 -19.31 -11.54 6.29
CA PRO A 751 -18.43 -10.40 6.53
C PRO A 751 -18.03 -10.31 8.01
N SER A 752 -16.82 -9.82 8.26
CA SER A 752 -16.28 -9.61 9.61
C SER A 752 -16.99 -8.48 10.36
N GLY A 753 -17.58 -7.53 9.63
CA GLY A 753 -18.24 -6.36 10.20
C GLY A 753 -17.26 -5.27 10.67
N LEU A 754 -17.80 -4.11 11.01
CA LEU A 754 -17.02 -2.90 11.27
C LEU A 754 -16.32 -2.87 12.64
N ALA A 755 -16.63 -3.83 13.53
CA ALA A 755 -15.99 -3.97 14.82
C ALA A 755 -14.70 -4.82 14.78
N ALA A 756 -14.40 -5.48 13.66
CA ALA A 756 -13.27 -6.40 13.54
C ALA A 756 -11.94 -5.75 13.96
N ALA A 757 -11.23 -6.38 14.90
CA ALA A 757 -9.93 -5.92 15.39
C ALA A 757 -8.78 -6.34 14.45
N THR A 758 -7.60 -5.76 14.67
CA THR A 758 -6.34 -6.20 14.04
C THR A 758 -5.56 -7.09 15.00
N ASP A 759 -4.93 -8.15 14.49
CA ASP A 759 -4.05 -9.03 15.26
C ASP A 759 -2.67 -9.12 14.57
N PRO A 760 -1.63 -8.47 15.13
CA PRO A 760 -0.27 -8.55 14.61
C PRO A 760 0.30 -9.98 14.50
N SER A 761 -0.27 -10.91 15.26
CA SER A 761 0.11 -12.32 15.37
C SER A 761 -0.96 -13.28 14.83
N LEU A 762 -1.87 -12.80 13.98
CA LEU A 762 -3.00 -13.59 13.48
C LEU A 762 -2.53 -14.94 12.92
N GLU A 763 -3.08 -16.03 13.48
CA GLU A 763 -2.77 -17.38 13.05
C GLU A 763 -3.32 -17.66 11.64
N VAL A 764 -2.56 -18.45 10.88
CA VAL A 764 -2.82 -18.71 9.44
C VAL A 764 -4.05 -19.59 9.19
N ASP A 765 -4.54 -20.27 10.22
CA ASP A 765 -5.77 -21.07 10.22
C ASP A 765 -7.04 -20.19 10.27
N ILE A 766 -6.90 -18.88 10.52
CA ILE A 766 -7.98 -17.89 10.48
C ILE A 766 -7.87 -17.10 9.17
N PRO A 767 -8.48 -17.54 8.05
CA PRO A 767 -8.41 -16.82 6.77
C PRO A 767 -9.23 -15.52 6.77
N VAL A 768 -10.29 -15.48 7.58
CA VAL A 768 -11.16 -14.31 7.78
C VAL A 768 -11.54 -14.21 9.24
N VAL A 769 -11.48 -13.01 9.80
CA VAL A 769 -11.93 -12.76 11.17
C VAL A 769 -13.46 -12.82 11.19
N ALA A 770 -14.01 -13.67 12.06
CA ALA A 770 -15.45 -13.82 12.21
C ALA A 770 -16.09 -12.53 12.79
N PRO A 771 -17.36 -12.25 12.49
CA PRO A 771 -18.10 -11.20 13.18
C PRO A 771 -18.22 -11.54 14.68
N GLU A 772 -17.99 -10.54 15.54
CA GLU A 772 -18.21 -10.63 16.99
C GLU A 772 -19.71 -10.63 17.38
#